data_AF-A0A8H7MBH8-F1
#
_entry.id   AF-A0A8H7MBH8-F1
#
_cell.length_a   1.000
_cell.length_b   1.000
_cell.length_c   1.000
_cell.angle_alpha   90.00
_cell.angle_beta   90.00
_cell.angle_gamma   90.00
#
_symmetry.space_group_name_H-M   'P 1'
#
loop_
_entity.id
_entity.type
_entity.pdbx_description
1 polymer ?
#
loop_
_entity_poly.entity_id
_entity_poly.type
_entity_poly.pdbx_seq_one_letter_code
_entity_poly.pdbx_strand_id
1 'polypeptide(L)'
;MAELHKALECLRPKEFSDVPTDNLKSFLPEILSNAELIANSIPPPPNGTPYESAQRTRTSPQPAANAADLTKSEVRRPPPAKEHEALQKSWGKPVKLGGKEASAGMSVYKMAGHDRHGAWFSRSSVHEGLGFAKWKRMMQREFPESLEVQGGPGEGNIRGIGGDQRLEDMTVDGIGNLQVYQLSAQFPGPTSPREFITLLITSENALSEASKVGSTTPRHWMVVSIPVSHPEAPPRDGMVRGFYESIEMIREIPLEGNEDAETNPVEWIMVTRSDPGGGIPRFMVERNVPSSIVADAIKFLDWACARDDTEADEAPKAGQNDTNNAPQQTHDAQPRYSMEKSNGIGAGVGTSIADRPSSTRRRASHRTVEKEEPAQEGYLDQLKDAVGGLGAYVPDAMNPMPQLQRSISSSSSSSASSVDSFASAEQFTSAPEGLPIDKSMATPSTASEVSVPIDDDSHHARELNKIETKKVQLREKLDAEREKRNAAVRNESQKSQKEIEKAAEKHAKDKKKQEERYAKEMRKLEERRERETKKLLARQQKDADKSKLTSTQRERDELKREKELVEEENKLLKEQIGELQRENTALVAKLGKSDIGRDILASRQQWPTPRHPTFHLITTISRHREHLASTQYLHTAYLSFNSWDTLSVKDGIGNSENRRISKEEKERRGTSIHPFQDSGLPIHHSSRKHQYPRLDQWFKEREDPHIYTKPNRRTGPIVVIPVHLRGLTPASLRLYCMAKEASTPYFTRSTAPPNMADAAGSSKPTLLAFHGSGSNATIHTVQLARLNRLLKEHFVIECLEAPFPSPAGPGILPFFDGCGPYARWLPANETATLTQMKNGHSTASLSKEVERLVRDAVSRISTTGGRVVGLIGFSQGTKVVAGLLRAGQVRGRVGARGEEWVSCFRFAVSVCASYSPPLVPASVMKVPELASKSAEEREQLLKEKIEVPVLHVQGLQDEWKWAGDGLIEGHYEVAEGKSVVETWDMGHHYPQRVEESERMRDWLVQQLQRVDEEQRAN
;
A
#
# COMPACT_ATOMS: atom_id res chain seq x y z
N MET A 1 -23.12 1.55 26.51
CA MET A 1 -23.72 2.39 25.45
C MET A 1 -23.72 3.84 25.91
N ALA A 2 -24.84 4.55 26.03
CA ALA A 2 -24.87 6.01 26.28
C ALA A 2 -24.01 6.47 27.47
N GLU A 3 -24.13 5.80 28.61
CA GLU A 3 -23.31 6.00 29.82
C GLU A 3 -21.80 5.86 29.57
N LEU A 4 -21.36 4.78 28.93
CA LEU A 4 -19.96 4.58 28.55
C LEU A 4 -19.46 5.67 27.58
N HIS A 5 -20.30 6.13 26.64
CA HIS A 5 -19.93 7.26 25.77
C HIS A 5 -19.77 8.56 26.55
N LYS A 6 -20.66 8.84 27.52
CA LYS A 6 -20.54 9.99 28.43
C LYS A 6 -19.27 9.91 29.28
N ALA A 7 -18.93 8.75 29.83
CA ALA A 7 -17.68 8.57 30.57
C ALA A 7 -16.45 8.87 29.69
N LEU A 8 -16.46 8.41 28.43
CA LEU A 8 -15.42 8.68 27.44
C LEU A 8 -15.33 10.16 27.00
N GLU A 9 -16.26 11.03 27.42
CA GLU A 9 -16.16 12.48 27.21
C GLU A 9 -15.24 13.17 28.23
N CYS A 10 -14.89 12.54 29.37
CA CYS A 10 -13.90 13.12 30.29
C CYS A 10 -12.49 13.18 29.69
N LEU A 11 -12.23 12.34 28.68
CA LEU A 11 -10.96 12.12 27.96
C LEU A 11 -10.71 13.07 26.77
N ARG A 12 -11.66 13.95 26.44
CA ARG A 12 -11.57 14.87 25.28
C ARG A 12 -10.38 15.83 25.37
N PRO A 13 -9.87 16.35 24.23
CA PRO A 13 -8.97 17.49 24.21
C PRO A 13 -9.50 18.68 25.03
N LYS A 14 -8.63 19.35 25.80
CA LYS A 14 -8.96 20.54 26.61
C LYS A 14 -7.89 21.62 26.43
N GLU A 15 -8.24 22.88 26.66
CA GLU A 15 -7.21 23.90 26.92
C GLU A 15 -6.71 23.74 28.36
N PHE A 16 -5.40 23.82 28.61
CA PHE A 16 -4.88 23.65 29.98
C PHE A 16 -5.33 24.77 30.93
N SER A 17 -5.67 25.95 30.38
CA SER A 17 -6.33 27.05 31.12
C SER A 17 -7.65 26.65 31.80
N ASP A 18 -8.30 25.59 31.31
CA ASP A 18 -9.62 25.15 31.76
C ASP A 18 -9.49 24.03 32.82
N VAL A 19 -8.26 23.64 33.18
CA VAL A 19 -7.96 22.70 34.27
C VAL A 19 -7.92 23.49 35.59
N PRO A 20 -8.77 23.16 36.59
CA PRO A 20 -8.82 23.89 37.86
C PRO A 20 -7.65 23.47 38.76
N THR A 21 -6.45 23.99 38.47
CA THR A 21 -5.19 23.70 39.19
C THR A 21 -5.23 24.11 40.67
N ASP A 22 -6.11 25.03 41.04
CA ASP A 22 -6.43 25.44 42.41
C ASP A 22 -7.31 24.43 43.17
N ASN A 23 -8.08 23.60 42.46
CA ASN A 23 -9.12 22.72 43.02
C ASN A 23 -9.04 21.28 42.47
N LEU A 24 -7.83 20.76 42.25
CA LEU A 24 -7.60 19.40 41.76
C LEU A 24 -8.23 18.31 42.65
N LYS A 25 -8.43 18.59 43.96
CA LYS A 25 -9.05 17.66 44.91
C LYS A 25 -10.51 17.32 44.59
N SER A 26 -11.24 18.16 43.84
CA SER A 26 -12.58 17.82 43.33
C SER A 26 -12.56 17.32 41.87
N PHE A 27 -11.60 17.77 41.06
CA PHE A 27 -11.49 17.46 39.64
C PHE A 27 -10.97 16.04 39.34
N LEU A 28 -9.92 15.60 40.04
CA LEU A 28 -9.30 14.29 39.77
C LEU A 28 -10.23 13.09 40.07
N PRO A 29 -10.99 13.05 41.19
CA PRO A 29 -11.87 11.91 41.49
C PRO A 29 -12.95 11.65 40.43
N GLU A 30 -13.51 12.68 39.78
CA GLU A 30 -14.49 12.50 38.71
C GLU A 30 -13.85 11.80 37.49
N ILE A 31 -12.64 12.22 37.10
CA ILE A 31 -11.92 11.60 35.97
C ILE A 31 -11.54 10.15 36.29
N LEU A 32 -11.03 9.89 37.50
CA LEU A 32 -10.66 8.53 37.94
C LEU A 32 -11.89 7.60 38.02
N SER A 33 -13.04 8.08 38.52
CA SER A 33 -14.28 7.30 38.56
C SER A 33 -14.82 6.96 37.16
N ASN A 34 -14.80 7.92 36.23
CA ASN A 34 -15.14 7.66 34.83
C ASN A 34 -14.15 6.66 34.19
N ALA A 35 -12.86 6.76 34.52
CA ALA A 35 -11.83 5.85 34.02
C ALA A 35 -11.95 4.42 34.58
N GLU A 36 -12.35 4.24 35.85
CA GLU A 36 -12.72 2.94 36.43
C GLU A 36 -13.88 2.30 35.66
N LEU A 37 -14.94 3.06 35.37
CA LEU A 37 -16.10 2.59 34.61
C LEU A 37 -15.68 2.15 33.20
N ILE A 38 -14.86 2.95 32.51
CA ILE A 38 -14.34 2.64 31.18
C ILE A 38 -13.49 1.36 31.20
N ALA A 39 -12.53 1.25 32.12
CA ALA A 39 -11.66 0.08 32.25
C ALA A 39 -12.45 -1.19 32.61
N ASN A 40 -13.42 -1.09 33.52
CA ASN A 40 -14.26 -2.23 33.88
C ASN A 40 -15.21 -2.67 32.76
N SER A 41 -15.59 -1.76 31.86
CA SER A 41 -16.39 -2.08 30.67
C SER A 41 -15.67 -2.96 29.64
N ILE A 42 -14.36 -3.22 29.78
CA ILE A 42 -13.62 -4.07 28.84
C ILE A 42 -13.94 -5.55 29.11
N PRO A 43 -14.38 -6.34 28.11
CA PRO A 43 -14.66 -7.76 28.30
C PRO A 43 -13.38 -8.54 28.65
N PRO A 44 -13.42 -9.48 29.62
CA PRO A 44 -12.26 -10.32 29.94
C PRO A 44 -11.87 -11.20 28.74
N PRO A 45 -10.62 -11.70 28.66
CA PRO A 45 -10.17 -12.54 27.55
C PRO A 45 -11.09 -13.75 27.30
N PRO A 46 -11.40 -14.07 26.03
CA PRO A 46 -12.27 -15.18 25.70
C PRO A 46 -11.64 -16.52 26.11
N ASN A 47 -12.49 -17.44 26.58
CA ASN A 47 -12.15 -18.81 26.99
C ASN A 47 -11.31 -18.98 28.28
N GLY A 48 -10.95 -17.91 28.99
CA GLY A 48 -10.23 -18.03 30.27
C GLY A 48 -11.00 -18.77 31.38
N THR A 49 -10.31 -19.17 32.45
CA THR A 49 -10.83 -19.83 33.65
C THR A 49 -11.48 -18.83 34.62
N PRO A 50 -12.67 -19.11 35.20
CA PRO A 50 -13.27 -18.27 36.24
C PRO A 50 -12.38 -18.13 37.49
N TYR A 51 -12.45 -16.97 38.13
CA TYR A 51 -11.63 -16.62 39.30
C TYR A 51 -11.74 -17.63 40.45
N GLU A 52 -12.95 -18.11 40.73
CA GLU A 52 -13.30 -19.04 41.81
C GLU A 52 -12.76 -20.47 41.57
N SER A 53 -12.19 -20.72 40.39
CA SER A 53 -11.57 -21.97 39.98
C SER A 53 -10.15 -21.77 39.44
N ALA A 54 -9.60 -20.57 39.59
CA ALA A 54 -8.29 -20.18 39.08
C ALA A 54 -7.16 -20.66 40.00
N GLN A 55 -6.03 -21.03 39.40
CA GLN A 55 -4.77 -21.28 40.07
C GLN A 55 -3.62 -20.68 39.27
N ARG A 56 -2.47 -20.47 39.92
CA ARG A 56 -1.27 -19.91 39.29
C ARG A 56 -0.79 -20.86 38.17
N THR A 57 -0.64 -20.33 36.97
CA THR A 57 -0.26 -21.10 35.77
C THR A 57 1.27 -21.21 35.62
N ARG A 58 2.03 -20.21 36.11
CA ARG A 58 3.51 -20.21 36.04
C ARG A 58 4.06 -21.26 37.01
N THR A 59 4.85 -22.18 36.47
CA THR A 59 5.60 -23.19 37.25
C THR A 59 7.01 -22.73 37.62
N SER A 60 7.57 -21.73 36.93
CA SER A 60 8.88 -21.17 37.26
C SER A 60 8.84 -20.39 38.59
N PRO A 61 9.83 -20.58 39.48
CA PRO A 61 10.01 -19.74 40.66
C PRO A 61 10.68 -18.40 40.33
N GLN A 62 11.31 -18.27 39.15
CA GLN A 62 12.01 -17.06 38.74
C GLN A 62 11.05 -16.06 38.05
N PRO A 63 11.27 -14.74 38.21
CA PRO A 63 10.64 -13.72 37.37
C PRO A 63 10.87 -13.98 35.87
N ALA A 64 10.04 -13.38 35.03
CA ALA A 64 10.18 -13.47 33.58
C ALA A 64 11.27 -12.52 33.07
N ALA A 65 12.14 -13.01 32.19
CA ALA A 65 13.28 -12.24 31.67
C ALA A 65 12.99 -11.41 30.41
N ASN A 66 11.81 -11.57 29.80
CA ASN A 66 11.32 -10.85 28.60
C ASN A 66 9.84 -11.20 28.34
N ALA A 67 9.21 -10.56 27.34
CA ALA A 67 7.80 -10.76 27.01
C ALA A 67 7.45 -12.16 26.48
N ALA A 68 8.43 -12.93 26.00
CA ALA A 68 8.21 -14.30 25.54
C ALA A 68 8.30 -15.34 26.67
N ASP A 69 9.02 -15.03 27.75
CA ASP A 69 9.11 -15.84 28.98
C ASP A 69 7.97 -15.56 29.97
N LEU A 70 7.20 -14.48 29.77
CA LEU A 70 5.97 -14.24 30.53
C LEU A 70 4.93 -15.33 30.29
N THR A 71 4.42 -15.89 31.39
CA THR A 71 3.34 -16.85 31.35
C THR A 71 2.03 -16.08 31.10
N LYS A 72 1.32 -16.43 30.02
CA LYS A 72 -0.02 -15.89 29.73
C LYS A 72 -1.00 -16.65 30.62
N SER A 73 -1.64 -15.93 31.52
CA SER A 73 -2.59 -16.54 32.44
C SER A 73 -3.93 -16.71 31.75
N GLU A 74 -4.56 -17.87 31.90
CA GLU A 74 -5.96 -18.05 31.48
C GLU A 74 -6.94 -17.52 32.54
N VAL A 75 -6.47 -17.07 33.70
CA VAL A 75 -7.30 -16.55 34.79
C VAL A 75 -8.08 -15.31 34.34
N ARG A 76 -9.41 -15.35 34.51
CA ARG A 76 -10.25 -14.14 34.45
C ARG A 76 -10.29 -13.49 35.83
N ARG A 77 -10.27 -12.16 35.85
CA ARG A 77 -10.61 -11.38 37.05
C ARG A 77 -12.04 -11.68 37.54
N PRO A 78 -12.34 -11.43 38.82
CA PRO A 78 -13.71 -11.32 39.32
C PRO A 78 -14.56 -10.36 38.46
N PRO A 79 -15.88 -10.61 38.31
CA PRO A 79 -16.80 -9.65 37.70
C PRO A 79 -16.79 -8.32 38.48
N PRO A 80 -16.77 -7.15 37.80
CA PRO A 80 -16.98 -5.86 38.45
C PRO A 80 -18.44 -5.70 38.86
N ALA A 81 -18.81 -4.58 39.47
CA ALA A 81 -20.21 -4.24 39.71
C ALA A 81 -21.07 -4.41 38.43
N LYS A 82 -22.28 -4.94 38.62
CA LYS A 82 -23.19 -5.37 37.53
C LYS A 82 -23.50 -4.28 36.50
N GLU A 83 -23.45 -3.02 36.91
CA GLU A 83 -23.64 -1.84 36.05
C GLU A 83 -22.47 -1.71 35.06
N HIS A 84 -21.22 -1.78 35.55
CA HIS A 84 -20.02 -1.82 34.70
C HIS A 84 -19.95 -3.10 33.85
N GLU A 85 -20.30 -4.26 34.39
CA GLU A 85 -20.37 -5.52 33.63
C GLU A 85 -21.37 -5.42 32.47
N ALA A 86 -22.55 -4.84 32.72
CA ALA A 86 -23.58 -4.62 31.70
C ALA A 86 -23.15 -3.68 30.57
N LEU A 87 -22.03 -2.95 30.70
CA LEU A 87 -21.44 -2.14 29.62
C LEU A 87 -20.53 -2.94 28.68
N GLN A 88 -20.06 -4.14 29.05
CA GLN A 88 -19.17 -4.97 28.22
C GLN A 88 -19.76 -5.30 26.84
N LYS A 89 -21.09 -5.43 26.74
CA LYS A 89 -21.85 -5.60 25.49
C LYS A 89 -21.74 -4.44 24.49
N SER A 90 -21.14 -3.32 24.87
CA SER A 90 -20.88 -2.17 23.98
C SER A 90 -19.67 -2.41 23.08
N TRP A 91 -18.77 -3.33 23.48
CA TRP A 91 -17.60 -3.71 22.71
C TRP A 91 -17.93 -4.80 21.68
N GLY A 92 -17.32 -4.72 20.51
CA GLY A 92 -17.44 -5.77 19.49
C GLY A 92 -16.76 -7.08 19.90
N LYS A 93 -16.91 -8.12 19.08
CA LYS A 93 -16.13 -9.36 19.24
C LYS A 93 -14.61 -9.08 19.13
N PRO A 94 -13.74 -9.91 19.74
CA PRO A 94 -12.30 -9.78 19.61
C PRO A 94 -11.84 -9.61 18.15
N VAL A 95 -10.99 -8.62 17.90
CA VAL A 95 -10.38 -8.34 16.61
C VAL A 95 -9.44 -9.48 16.25
N LYS A 96 -9.54 -10.01 15.03
CA LYS A 96 -8.66 -11.07 14.56
C LYS A 96 -7.26 -10.52 14.25
N LEU A 97 -6.36 -10.69 15.22
CA LEU A 97 -4.94 -10.36 15.09
C LEU A 97 -4.20 -11.26 14.10
N GLY A 98 -3.00 -10.83 13.68
CA GLY A 98 -2.06 -11.64 12.91
C GLY A 98 -1.42 -12.74 13.76
N GLY A 99 -0.72 -13.68 13.11
CA GLY A 99 -0.19 -14.87 13.81
C GLY A 99 0.94 -14.60 14.79
N LYS A 100 1.66 -13.47 14.66
CA LYS A 100 2.70 -13.03 15.59
C LYS A 100 2.08 -12.25 16.76
N GLU A 101 1.05 -11.47 16.49
CA GLU A 101 0.38 -10.61 17.44
C GLU A 101 -0.55 -11.43 18.35
N ALA A 102 -1.25 -12.42 17.78
CA ALA A 102 -2.07 -13.37 18.54
C ALA A 102 -1.25 -14.25 19.51
N SER A 103 0.03 -14.53 19.22
CA SER A 103 0.88 -15.33 20.12
C SER A 103 1.30 -14.57 21.40
N ALA A 104 1.04 -13.26 21.48
CA ALA A 104 1.23 -12.47 22.69
C ALA A 104 0.22 -12.78 23.81
N GLY A 105 -0.91 -13.44 23.50
CA GLY A 105 -2.00 -13.70 24.46
C GLY A 105 -2.86 -12.47 24.78
N MET A 106 -2.79 -11.43 23.94
CA MET A 106 -3.51 -10.18 24.13
C MET A 106 -4.81 -10.17 23.32
N SER A 107 -5.92 -9.87 23.99
CA SER A 107 -7.24 -9.69 23.35
C SER A 107 -7.42 -8.22 22.98
N VAL A 108 -7.76 -7.94 21.72
CA VAL A 108 -8.06 -6.58 21.25
C VAL A 108 -9.55 -6.47 20.89
N TYR A 109 -10.21 -5.40 21.32
CA TYR A 109 -11.60 -5.09 21.00
C TYR A 109 -11.72 -3.75 20.27
N LYS A 110 -12.85 -3.55 19.60
CA LYS A 110 -13.21 -2.29 18.93
C LYS A 110 -14.64 -1.89 19.27
N MET A 111 -14.86 -0.59 19.51
CA MET A 111 -16.17 0.04 19.70
C MET A 111 -16.27 1.29 18.82
N ALA A 112 -17.45 1.57 18.25
CA ALA A 112 -17.68 2.81 17.51
C ALA A 112 -17.91 3.98 18.48
N GLY A 113 -17.34 5.15 18.20
CA GLY A 113 -17.37 6.29 19.14
C GLY A 113 -18.64 7.12 19.04
N HIS A 114 -19.38 6.95 17.94
CA HIS A 114 -20.64 7.63 17.63
C HIS A 114 -20.59 9.18 17.61
N ASP A 115 -19.39 9.76 17.63
CA ASP A 115 -19.11 11.16 17.98
C ASP A 115 -18.26 11.90 16.92
N ARG A 116 -18.11 11.33 15.73
CA ARG A 116 -17.23 11.80 14.64
C ARG A 116 -15.73 11.87 14.97
N HIS A 117 -15.23 11.23 16.03
CA HIS A 117 -13.79 11.20 16.35
C HIS A 117 -13.09 9.89 15.94
N GLY A 118 -13.80 8.88 15.43
CA GLY A 118 -13.22 7.64 14.90
C GLY A 118 -13.87 6.43 15.53
N ALA A 119 -13.07 5.56 16.16
CA ALA A 119 -13.51 4.56 17.12
C ALA A 119 -12.38 4.02 18.01
N TRP A 120 -12.82 3.36 19.07
CA TRP A 120 -12.13 3.13 20.32
C TRP A 120 -11.62 1.72 20.23
N PHE A 121 -10.39 1.55 20.65
CA PHE A 121 -9.75 0.26 20.74
C PHE A 121 -9.43 -0.01 22.19
N SER A 122 -9.47 -1.28 22.58
CA SER A 122 -8.97 -1.71 23.87
C SER A 122 -8.13 -2.97 23.72
N ARG A 123 -7.16 -3.13 24.62
CA ARG A 123 -6.32 -4.31 24.79
C ARG A 123 -6.55 -4.83 26.21
N SER A 124 -6.72 -6.13 26.35
CA SER A 124 -6.78 -6.82 27.65
C SER A 124 -5.91 -8.07 27.59
N SER A 125 -5.09 -8.27 28.62
CA SER A 125 -4.28 -9.47 28.84
C SER A 125 -4.06 -9.72 30.33
N VAL A 126 -3.68 -10.94 30.69
CA VAL A 126 -3.34 -11.32 32.06
C VAL A 126 -2.00 -12.05 32.04
N HIS A 127 -1.07 -11.63 32.90
CA HIS A 127 0.32 -12.05 32.88
C HIS A 127 0.79 -12.55 34.25
N GLU A 128 1.60 -13.61 34.25
CA GLU A 128 2.28 -14.14 35.43
C GLU A 128 3.80 -14.22 35.19
N GLY A 129 4.58 -13.87 36.22
CA GLY A 129 6.05 -13.83 36.17
C GLY A 129 6.65 -12.43 36.24
N LEU A 130 5.83 -11.38 36.21
CA LEU A 130 6.24 -10.01 36.56
C LEU A 130 5.30 -9.55 37.68
N GLY A 131 5.88 -9.28 38.87
CA GLY A 131 5.10 -8.94 40.07
C GLY A 131 4.49 -7.54 40.01
N PHE A 132 3.38 -7.33 40.72
CA PHE A 132 2.62 -6.08 40.69
C PHE A 132 3.47 -4.86 41.09
N ALA A 133 4.33 -4.98 42.11
CA ALA A 133 5.19 -3.88 42.55
C ALA A 133 6.19 -3.47 41.45
N LYS A 134 6.74 -4.46 40.73
CA LYS A 134 7.64 -4.20 39.59
C LYS A 134 6.89 -3.62 38.39
N TRP A 135 5.72 -4.16 38.03
CA TRP A 135 4.83 -3.58 37.01
C TRP A 135 4.57 -2.08 37.26
N LYS A 136 4.13 -1.74 38.47
CA LYS A 136 3.85 -0.35 38.87
C LYS A 136 5.10 0.52 38.77
N ARG A 137 6.24 0.07 39.31
CA ARG A 137 7.52 0.81 39.26
C ARG A 137 7.97 1.08 37.82
N MET A 138 7.87 0.08 36.93
CA MET A 138 8.28 0.25 35.53
C MET A 138 7.31 1.16 34.77
N MET A 139 6.00 1.12 35.04
CA MET A 139 5.06 2.11 34.46
C MET A 139 5.32 3.54 34.96
N GLN A 140 5.73 3.71 36.21
CA GLN A 140 6.08 5.02 36.77
C GLN A 140 7.39 5.59 36.20
N ARG A 141 8.37 4.73 35.86
CA ARG A 141 9.65 5.15 35.25
C ARG A 141 9.58 5.45 33.75
N GLU A 142 8.56 5.00 33.03
CA GLU A 142 8.51 5.05 31.56
C GLU A 142 8.75 6.44 30.96
N PHE A 143 7.91 7.43 31.29
CA PHE A 143 8.06 8.78 30.74
C PHE A 143 9.30 9.53 31.29
N PRO A 144 9.62 9.47 32.59
CA PRO A 144 10.89 10.00 33.12
C PRO A 144 12.14 9.47 32.39
N GLU A 145 12.26 8.16 32.19
CA GLU A 145 13.43 7.57 31.52
C GLU A 145 13.53 8.01 30.05
N SER A 146 12.40 8.17 29.35
CA SER A 146 12.42 8.69 27.98
C SER A 146 12.91 10.14 27.86
N LEU A 147 12.82 10.96 28.93
CA LEU A 147 13.36 12.32 28.98
C LEU A 147 14.89 12.36 29.18
N GLU A 148 15.52 11.27 29.63
CA GLU A 148 16.96 11.23 29.86
C GLU A 148 17.77 11.17 28.55
N VAL A 149 17.13 10.81 27.43
CA VAL A 149 17.76 10.62 26.13
C VAL A 149 17.45 11.82 25.21
N GLN A 150 18.41 12.74 25.11
CA GLN A 150 18.32 13.84 24.13
C GLN A 150 18.59 13.35 22.71
N GLY A 151 17.66 13.58 21.79
CA GLY A 151 17.76 13.08 20.40
C GLY A 151 16.70 13.65 19.45
N GLY A 152 16.46 12.94 18.35
CA GLY A 152 15.40 13.24 17.39
C GLY A 152 13.99 12.83 17.85
N PRO A 153 12.94 13.08 17.06
CA PRO A 153 11.56 12.85 17.48
C PRO A 153 11.26 11.37 17.83
N GLY A 154 10.94 11.12 19.09
CA GLY A 154 10.73 9.77 19.64
C GLY A 154 12.02 8.94 19.78
N GLU A 155 13.20 9.55 19.74
CA GLU A 155 14.41 8.92 20.27
C GLU A 155 14.26 8.71 21.79
N GLY A 156 14.95 7.72 22.36
CA GLY A 156 14.76 7.34 23.78
C GLY A 156 13.45 6.61 24.11
N ASN A 157 12.51 6.43 23.17
CA ASN A 157 11.23 5.82 23.50
C ASN A 157 11.32 4.31 23.79
N ILE A 158 10.73 3.91 24.93
CA ILE A 158 10.63 2.50 25.37
C ILE A 158 9.63 1.74 24.49
N ARG A 159 8.47 2.37 24.31
CA ARG A 159 7.40 2.03 23.36
C ARG A 159 6.78 3.34 22.88
N GLY A 160 5.88 3.28 21.90
CA GLY A 160 4.95 4.38 21.71
C GLY A 160 5.58 5.70 21.25
N ILE A 161 5.73 6.60 22.22
CA ILE A 161 5.98 8.04 22.08
C ILE A 161 6.99 8.39 23.19
N GLY A 162 8.05 9.12 22.86
CA GLY A 162 9.05 9.57 23.84
C GLY A 162 8.61 10.89 24.50
N GLY A 163 9.11 11.16 25.71
CA GLY A 163 9.01 12.47 26.33
C GLY A 163 10.06 13.42 25.78
N ASP A 164 9.63 14.63 25.37
CA ASP A 164 10.53 15.71 24.96
C ASP A 164 10.76 16.67 26.13
N GLN A 165 9.68 17.01 26.86
CA GLN A 165 9.70 17.91 27.99
C GLN A 165 8.51 17.60 28.92
N ARG A 166 8.71 17.74 30.23
CA ARG A 166 7.61 17.84 31.20
C ARG A 166 7.36 19.33 31.50
N LEU A 167 6.13 19.76 31.34
CA LEU A 167 5.68 21.14 31.49
C LEU A 167 5.13 21.39 32.90
N GLU A 168 4.37 20.43 33.43
CA GLU A 168 3.68 20.55 34.72
C GLU A 168 3.85 19.27 35.56
N ASP A 169 3.92 19.40 36.88
CA ASP A 169 4.04 18.30 37.84
C ASP A 169 3.35 18.66 39.18
N MET A 170 2.16 18.09 39.43
CA MET A 170 1.28 18.45 40.55
C MET A 170 0.80 17.20 41.30
N THR A 171 1.26 17.00 42.54
CA THR A 171 0.79 15.91 43.42
C THR A 171 -0.42 16.35 44.24
N VAL A 172 -1.40 15.45 44.38
CA VAL A 172 -2.61 15.65 45.18
C VAL A 172 -2.75 14.51 46.19
N ASP A 173 -2.43 14.82 47.46
CA ASP A 173 -2.37 13.85 48.56
C ASP A 173 -3.56 12.89 48.61
N GLY A 174 -3.27 11.60 48.64
CA GLY A 174 -4.27 10.52 48.72
C GLY A 174 -5.06 10.26 47.42
N ILE A 175 -4.96 11.11 46.40
CA ILE A 175 -5.71 10.97 45.14
C ILE A 175 -4.80 10.53 43.99
N GLY A 176 -3.66 11.20 43.79
CA GLY A 176 -2.74 10.89 42.68
C GLY A 176 -1.94 12.10 42.20
N ASN A 177 -1.29 11.97 41.05
CA ASN A 177 -0.54 13.05 40.41
C ASN A 177 -1.23 13.50 39.11
N LEU A 178 -1.09 14.77 38.77
CA LEU A 178 -1.40 15.37 37.48
C LEU A 178 -0.10 15.95 36.91
N GLN A 179 0.22 15.58 35.68
CA GLN A 179 1.43 16.02 34.98
C GLN A 179 1.08 16.42 33.55
N VAL A 180 1.78 17.38 32.96
CA VAL A 180 1.66 17.66 31.52
C VAL A 180 3.00 17.37 30.85
N TYR A 181 2.97 16.53 29.83
CA TYR A 181 4.14 16.20 29.01
C TYR A 181 3.95 16.68 27.57
N GLN A 182 4.99 17.29 27.01
CA GLN A 182 5.19 17.35 25.56
C GLN A 182 5.97 16.09 25.14
N LEU A 183 5.42 15.38 24.17
CA LEU A 183 5.86 14.07 23.71
C LEU A 183 6.09 14.10 22.19
N SER A 184 6.98 13.25 21.66
CA SER A 184 7.15 13.08 20.21
C SER A 184 7.31 11.64 19.74
N ALA A 185 6.98 11.41 18.47
CA ALA A 185 7.20 10.14 17.80
C ALA A 185 7.50 10.33 16.31
N GLN A 186 8.59 9.71 15.83
CA GLN A 186 8.81 9.49 14.41
C GLN A 186 7.82 8.44 13.88
N PHE A 187 7.13 8.77 12.80
CA PHE A 187 6.29 7.83 12.04
C PHE A 187 7.05 7.33 10.81
N PRO A 188 6.75 6.13 10.29
CA PRO A 188 7.33 5.68 9.02
C PRO A 188 7.07 6.66 7.87
N GLY A 189 8.04 6.78 6.97
CA GLY A 189 7.96 7.64 5.79
C GLY A 189 6.83 7.23 4.82
N PRO A 190 6.30 8.16 4.00
CA PRO A 190 6.70 9.57 3.86
C PRO A 190 5.81 10.50 4.70
N THR A 191 5.76 10.31 6.03
CA THR A 191 4.96 11.16 6.93
C THR A 191 5.84 11.87 7.96
N SER A 192 5.47 13.12 8.30
CA SER A 192 6.19 13.95 9.28
C SER A 192 6.23 13.32 10.69
N PRO A 193 7.20 13.70 11.54
CA PRO A 193 7.13 13.44 12.98
C PRO A 193 5.83 13.99 13.57
N ARG A 194 5.33 13.35 14.64
CA ARG A 194 4.25 13.91 15.44
C ARG A 194 4.76 14.42 16.77
N GLU A 195 4.13 15.49 17.22
CA GLU A 195 4.12 15.88 18.62
C GLU A 195 2.74 15.62 19.23
N PHE A 196 2.72 15.34 20.52
CA PHE A 196 1.52 15.22 21.34
C PHE A 196 1.76 16.03 22.62
N ILE A 197 0.73 16.67 23.15
CA ILE A 197 0.78 17.28 24.47
C ILE A 197 -0.36 16.66 25.27
N THR A 198 0.00 16.05 26.39
CA THR A 198 -0.90 15.18 27.13
C THR A 198 -0.83 15.50 28.62
N LEU A 199 -2.00 15.73 29.20
CA LEU A 199 -2.26 15.71 30.63
C LEU A 199 -2.33 14.24 31.08
N LEU A 200 -1.33 13.81 31.84
CA LEU A 200 -1.25 12.49 32.46
C LEU A 200 -1.75 12.60 33.91
N ILE A 201 -2.87 11.96 34.21
CA ILE A 201 -3.35 11.76 35.58
C ILE A 201 -2.98 10.34 35.99
N THR A 202 -2.30 10.17 37.13
CA THR A 202 -1.84 8.86 37.60
C THR A 202 -2.26 8.60 39.04
N SER A 203 -2.72 7.39 39.36
CA SER A 203 -3.28 7.07 40.68
C SER A 203 -3.17 5.59 41.07
N GLU A 204 -2.97 5.38 42.37
CA GLU A 204 -3.03 4.09 43.07
C GLU A 204 -4.33 3.90 43.90
N ASN A 205 -5.21 4.92 43.89
CA ASN A 205 -6.47 4.99 44.63
C ASN A 205 -7.65 5.29 43.68
N ALA A 206 -7.60 4.73 42.47
CA ALA A 206 -8.55 4.97 41.39
C ALA A 206 -9.78 4.04 41.41
N LEU A 207 -9.69 2.90 42.12
CA LEU A 207 -10.75 1.90 42.17
C LEU A 207 -11.64 2.02 43.41
N SER A 208 -12.94 1.82 43.21
CA SER A 208 -13.98 1.94 44.24
C SER A 208 -14.58 0.58 44.62
N GLU A 209 -15.70 0.59 45.35
CA GLU A 209 -16.57 -0.58 45.58
C GLU A 209 -16.88 -1.34 44.28
N ALA A 210 -16.91 -0.66 43.13
CA ALA A 210 -17.25 -1.24 41.83
C ALA A 210 -16.20 -2.23 41.28
N SER A 211 -15.01 -2.30 41.89
CA SER A 211 -13.92 -3.23 41.53
C SER A 211 -13.43 -4.11 42.68
N LYS A 212 -14.17 -4.18 43.80
CA LYS A 212 -13.76 -5.01 44.95
C LYS A 212 -13.81 -6.51 44.66
N VAL A 213 -12.93 -7.23 45.34
CA VAL A 213 -12.88 -8.69 45.40
C VAL A 213 -13.22 -9.09 46.83
N GLY A 214 -14.40 -9.67 47.04
CA GLY A 214 -14.94 -9.86 48.39
C GLY A 214 -15.09 -8.52 49.12
N SER A 215 -14.31 -8.31 50.18
CA SER A 215 -14.27 -7.06 50.95
C SER A 215 -13.10 -6.12 50.61
N THR A 216 -12.14 -6.56 49.79
CA THR A 216 -10.87 -5.83 49.54
C THR A 216 -10.83 -5.21 48.15
N THR A 217 -10.26 -4.01 48.04
CA THR A 217 -9.90 -3.42 46.74
C THR A 217 -8.54 -4.00 46.30
N PRO A 218 -8.42 -4.58 45.10
CA PRO A 218 -7.16 -5.17 44.64
C PRO A 218 -6.09 -4.10 44.38
N ARG A 219 -4.82 -4.46 44.49
CA ARG A 219 -3.71 -3.55 44.17
C ARG A 219 -3.77 -3.16 42.70
N HIS A 220 -3.67 -1.86 42.42
CA HIS A 220 -3.86 -1.31 41.08
C HIS A 220 -3.02 -0.06 40.86
N TRP A 221 -2.81 0.28 39.58
CA TRP A 221 -2.23 1.54 39.14
C TRP A 221 -2.90 1.94 37.84
N MET A 222 -3.34 3.19 37.76
CA MET A 222 -4.06 3.75 36.62
C MET A 222 -3.33 4.97 36.08
N VAL A 223 -3.26 5.06 34.75
CA VAL A 223 -2.76 6.21 33.98
C VAL A 223 -3.87 6.65 33.04
N VAL A 224 -4.30 7.90 33.13
CA VAL A 224 -5.29 8.52 32.25
C VAL A 224 -4.59 9.60 31.44
N SER A 225 -4.68 9.52 30.13
CA SER A 225 -4.07 10.45 29.17
C SER A 225 -5.15 11.25 28.44
N ILE A 226 -5.11 12.56 28.64
CA ILE A 226 -6.05 13.53 28.06
C ILE A 226 -5.23 14.50 27.21
N PRO A 227 -5.52 14.69 25.90
CA PRO A 227 -4.80 15.69 25.11
C PRO A 227 -5.05 17.10 25.64
N VAL A 228 -4.03 17.95 25.71
CA VAL A 228 -4.22 19.36 26.09
C VAL A 228 -3.43 20.34 25.22
N SER A 229 -3.99 21.54 25.03
CA SER A 229 -3.22 22.70 24.56
C SER A 229 -2.53 23.35 25.76
N HIS A 230 -1.21 23.60 25.65
CA HIS A 230 -0.42 24.24 26.71
C HIS A 230 0.28 25.51 26.16
N PRO A 231 0.24 26.66 26.88
CA PRO A 231 0.86 27.91 26.39
C PRO A 231 2.36 27.78 26.09
N GLU A 232 3.09 27.04 26.93
CA GLU A 232 4.54 26.85 26.77
C GLU A 232 4.93 25.82 25.70
N ALA A 233 3.96 25.11 25.11
CA ALA A 233 4.17 24.16 24.02
C ALA A 233 3.37 24.56 22.77
N PRO A 234 3.72 25.68 22.10
CA PRO A 234 3.13 26.08 20.83
C PRO A 234 3.47 25.06 19.71
N PRO A 235 2.72 25.04 18.59
CA PRO A 235 2.99 24.12 17.48
C PRO A 235 4.42 24.27 16.92
N ARG A 236 5.18 23.17 16.94
CA ARG A 236 6.56 23.15 16.41
C ARG A 236 6.58 22.93 14.90
N ASP A 237 7.43 23.67 14.20
CA ASP A 237 7.60 23.52 12.74
C ASP A 237 8.21 22.15 12.38
N GLY A 238 7.95 21.68 11.17
CA GLY A 238 8.31 20.34 10.69
C GLY A 238 7.50 19.18 11.30
N MET A 239 6.85 19.39 12.45
CA MET A 239 6.03 18.38 13.13
C MET A 239 4.53 18.55 12.85
N VAL A 240 3.77 17.48 13.08
CA VAL A 240 2.30 17.49 13.05
C VAL A 240 1.78 17.26 14.46
N ARG A 241 0.96 18.17 14.99
CA ARG A 241 0.28 17.95 16.27
C ARG A 241 -0.77 16.84 16.10
N GLY A 242 -0.58 15.76 16.83
CA GLY A 242 -1.54 14.66 16.96
C GLY A 242 -2.21 14.68 18.33
N PHE A 243 -3.24 13.85 18.48
CA PHE A 243 -3.98 13.68 19.73
C PHE A 243 -4.12 12.18 20.03
N TYR A 244 -3.95 11.78 21.28
CA TYR A 244 -4.37 10.46 21.75
C TYR A 244 -5.06 10.58 23.11
N GLU A 245 -6.19 9.89 23.24
CA GLU A 245 -7.01 9.81 24.43
C GLU A 245 -6.88 8.37 24.93
N SER A 246 -6.44 8.13 26.16
CA SER A 246 -6.30 6.77 26.67
C SER A 246 -6.45 6.62 28.18
N ILE A 247 -6.79 5.39 28.58
CA ILE A 247 -6.68 4.89 29.95
C ILE A 247 -5.85 3.61 29.87
N GLU A 248 -4.82 3.50 30.69
CA GLU A 248 -4.05 2.27 30.87
C GLU A 248 -4.03 1.93 32.36
N MET A 249 -4.32 0.68 32.71
CA MET A 249 -4.50 0.23 34.08
C MET A 249 -3.94 -1.17 34.26
N ILE A 250 -3.15 -1.36 35.31
CA ILE A 250 -2.80 -2.67 35.85
C ILE A 250 -3.58 -2.94 37.13
N ARG A 251 -3.99 -4.20 37.31
CA ARG A 251 -4.70 -4.68 38.50
C ARG A 251 -4.26 -6.09 38.84
N GLU A 252 -3.93 -6.31 40.10
CA GLU A 252 -3.69 -7.64 40.67
C GLU A 252 -4.97 -8.48 40.68
N ILE A 253 -4.85 -9.77 40.36
CA ILE A 253 -5.88 -10.79 40.62
C ILE A 253 -5.39 -11.65 41.79
N PRO A 254 -5.80 -11.37 43.04
CA PRO A 254 -5.31 -12.11 44.20
C PRO A 254 -5.91 -13.52 44.24
N LEU A 255 -5.12 -14.56 44.03
CA LEU A 255 -5.60 -15.95 44.00
C LEU A 255 -5.73 -16.55 45.40
N GLU A 256 -6.78 -17.32 45.64
CA GLU A 256 -6.95 -18.06 46.90
C GLU A 256 -5.82 -19.08 47.10
N GLY A 257 -5.27 -19.13 48.31
CA GLY A 257 -4.18 -20.03 48.67
C GLY A 257 -2.79 -19.63 48.16
N ASN A 258 -2.62 -18.45 47.55
CA ASN A 258 -1.30 -17.94 47.19
C ASN A 258 -0.68 -17.12 48.33
N GLU A 259 0.50 -17.56 48.83
CA GLU A 259 1.19 -16.90 49.96
C GLU A 259 2.03 -15.68 49.52
N ASP A 260 2.48 -15.62 48.26
CA ASP A 260 3.30 -14.52 47.74
C ASP A 260 2.50 -13.65 46.74
N ALA A 261 2.15 -12.45 47.19
CA ALA A 261 1.39 -11.48 46.39
C ALA A 261 2.13 -11.01 45.12
N GLU A 262 3.46 -11.04 45.06
CA GLU A 262 4.20 -10.71 43.83
C GLU A 262 4.19 -11.84 42.79
N THR A 263 3.61 -13.00 43.12
CA THR A 263 3.39 -14.10 42.17
C THR A 263 1.97 -14.17 41.61
N ASN A 264 1.04 -13.32 42.08
CA ASN A 264 -0.32 -13.22 41.57
C ASN A 264 -0.36 -12.81 40.07
N PRO A 265 -1.35 -13.27 39.29
CA PRO A 265 -1.57 -12.76 37.95
C PRO A 265 -1.91 -11.25 37.96
N VAL A 266 -1.34 -10.51 37.02
CA VAL A 266 -1.64 -9.08 36.80
C VAL A 266 -2.47 -8.94 35.52
N GLU A 267 -3.69 -8.41 35.64
CA GLU A 267 -4.50 -7.94 34.52
C GLU A 267 -3.93 -6.61 34.02
N TRP A 268 -3.77 -6.49 32.71
CA TRP A 268 -3.41 -5.25 32.03
C TRP A 268 -4.49 -4.86 31.03
N ILE A 269 -5.12 -3.70 31.27
CA ILE A 269 -6.11 -3.08 30.38
C ILE A 269 -5.54 -1.81 29.78
N MET A 270 -5.69 -1.63 28.48
CA MET A 270 -5.56 -0.33 27.80
C MET A 270 -6.84 -0.04 27.02
N VAL A 271 -7.28 1.22 27.03
CA VAL A 271 -8.32 1.78 26.17
C VAL A 271 -7.71 2.99 25.48
N THR A 272 -7.83 3.10 24.17
CA THR A 272 -7.20 4.19 23.41
C THR A 272 -7.98 4.59 22.15
N ARG A 273 -7.88 5.87 21.80
CA ARG A 273 -8.24 6.46 20.51
C ARG A 273 -7.18 7.48 20.12
N SER A 274 -6.79 7.51 18.85
CA SER A 274 -5.78 8.44 18.34
C SER A 274 -6.17 9.07 17.01
N ASP A 275 -5.75 10.32 16.82
CA ASP A 275 -5.75 11.01 15.53
C ASP A 275 -4.33 11.57 15.27
N PRO A 276 -3.55 11.00 14.33
CA PRO A 276 -2.18 11.45 14.02
C PRO A 276 -2.13 12.78 13.26
N GLY A 277 -3.27 13.43 13.02
CA GLY A 277 -3.36 14.69 12.29
C GLY A 277 -2.86 14.58 10.84
N GLY A 278 -2.52 15.73 10.26
CA GLY A 278 -1.88 15.81 8.95
C GLY A 278 -2.74 15.39 7.75
N GLY A 279 -4.04 15.12 7.95
CA GLY A 279 -4.97 14.75 6.89
C GLY A 279 -4.94 13.27 6.48
N ILE A 280 -4.34 12.37 7.28
CA ILE A 280 -4.40 10.93 7.02
C ILE A 280 -5.85 10.42 7.15
N PRO A 281 -6.40 9.69 6.17
CA PRO A 281 -7.73 9.11 6.29
C PRO A 281 -7.83 8.13 7.47
N ARG A 282 -8.80 8.37 8.38
CA ARG A 282 -8.93 7.59 9.62
C ARG A 282 -9.06 6.09 9.43
N PHE A 283 -9.60 5.61 8.31
CA PHE A 283 -9.67 4.17 8.04
C PHE A 283 -8.28 3.51 7.93
N MET A 284 -7.25 4.26 7.50
CA MET A 284 -5.86 3.78 7.48
C MET A 284 -5.30 3.69 8.89
N VAL A 285 -5.57 4.71 9.73
CA VAL A 285 -5.18 4.75 11.15
C VAL A 285 -5.84 3.60 11.90
N GLU A 286 -7.18 3.57 11.94
CA GLU A 286 -8.00 2.60 12.67
C GLU A 286 -7.70 1.14 12.32
N ARG A 287 -7.27 0.85 11.09
CA ARG A 287 -6.94 -0.51 10.68
C ARG A 287 -5.62 -1.01 11.26
N ASN A 288 -4.67 -0.10 11.51
CA ASN A 288 -3.34 -0.46 11.98
C ASN A 288 -3.23 -0.43 13.53
N VAL A 289 -4.13 0.29 14.23
CA VAL A 289 -4.19 0.37 15.72
C VAL A 289 -4.16 -1.02 16.42
N PRO A 290 -4.92 -2.05 15.99
CA PRO A 290 -4.93 -3.35 16.67
C PRO A 290 -3.57 -4.05 16.75
N SER A 291 -2.70 -3.82 15.75
CA SER A 291 -1.36 -4.39 15.74
C SER A 291 -0.35 -3.52 16.50
N SER A 292 -0.48 -2.19 16.48
CA SER A 292 0.45 -1.31 17.20
C SER A 292 0.29 -1.45 18.72
N ILE A 293 -0.94 -1.43 19.27
CA ILE A 293 -1.16 -1.58 20.73
C ILE A 293 -0.66 -2.91 21.30
N VAL A 294 -0.54 -3.95 20.48
CA VAL A 294 0.06 -5.24 20.85
C VAL A 294 1.58 -5.20 20.72
N ALA A 295 2.13 -4.61 19.66
CA ALA A 295 3.57 -4.42 19.50
C ALA A 295 4.18 -3.54 20.62
N ASP A 296 3.48 -2.48 21.03
CA ASP A 296 3.91 -1.56 22.09
C ASP A 296 3.86 -2.22 23.47
N ALA A 297 2.89 -3.12 23.68
CA ALA A 297 2.83 -3.93 24.89
C ALA A 297 3.98 -4.94 24.99
N ILE A 298 4.37 -5.56 23.87
CA ILE A 298 5.54 -6.45 23.81
C ILE A 298 6.83 -5.66 24.11
N LYS A 299 7.00 -4.47 23.51
CA LYS A 299 8.14 -3.58 23.81
C LYS A 299 8.24 -3.22 25.29
N PHE A 300 7.11 -2.83 25.90
CA PHE A 300 7.05 -2.56 27.35
C PHE A 300 7.55 -3.76 28.16
N LEU A 301 7.04 -4.95 27.85
CA LEU A 301 7.32 -6.16 28.60
C LEU A 301 8.75 -6.65 28.43
N ASP A 302 9.33 -6.55 27.22
CA ASP A 302 10.73 -6.85 26.98
C ASP A 302 11.68 -5.94 27.80
N TRP A 303 11.35 -4.64 27.89
CA TRP A 303 12.10 -3.67 28.70
C TRP A 303 11.88 -3.84 30.22
N ALA A 304 10.63 -3.97 30.66
CA ALA A 304 10.27 -4.07 32.09
C ALA A 304 10.75 -5.37 32.75
N CYS A 305 10.81 -6.47 32.00
CA CYS A 305 11.36 -7.74 32.47
C CYS A 305 12.90 -7.76 32.49
N ALA A 306 13.57 -7.00 31.64
CA ALA A 306 15.03 -7.01 31.51
C ALA A 306 15.77 -6.13 32.54
N ARG A 307 15.05 -5.33 33.34
CA ARG A 307 15.61 -4.52 34.44
C ARG A 307 15.72 -5.30 35.74
N ASP A 308 16.80 -5.08 36.48
CA ASP A 308 16.98 -5.61 37.84
C ASP A 308 16.21 -4.78 38.90
N ASP A 309 15.92 -5.40 40.04
CA ASP A 309 15.18 -4.79 41.15
C ASP A 309 16.07 -3.99 42.14
N THR A 310 17.37 -3.88 41.87
CA THR A 310 18.40 -3.35 42.79
C THR A 310 18.73 -1.87 42.63
N GLU A 311 18.20 -1.18 41.61
CA GLU A 311 18.35 0.27 41.38
C GLU A 311 17.45 1.10 42.34
N ALA A 312 17.60 0.92 43.66
CA ALA A 312 16.49 1.09 44.61
C ALA A 312 16.38 2.43 45.38
N ASP A 313 17.49 3.08 45.76
CA ASP A 313 17.50 3.99 46.94
C ASP A 313 17.63 5.52 46.68
N GLU A 314 17.61 6.00 45.43
CA GLU A 314 17.53 7.44 45.14
C GLU A 314 16.11 7.86 44.72
N ALA A 315 15.30 8.30 45.69
CA ALA A 315 14.08 9.05 45.43
C ALA A 315 14.41 10.53 45.13
N PRO A 316 13.78 11.16 44.12
CA PRO A 316 14.06 12.55 43.75
C PRO A 316 13.61 13.51 44.85
N LYS A 317 14.57 14.11 45.55
CA LYS A 317 14.30 15.14 46.55
C LYS A 317 13.95 16.46 45.86
N ALA A 318 12.92 17.15 46.35
CA ALA A 318 12.62 18.52 45.95
C ALA A 318 13.85 19.42 46.18
N GLY A 319 14.19 20.23 45.19
CA GLY A 319 15.54 20.77 45.03
C GLY A 319 15.88 22.02 45.85
N GLN A 320 17.17 22.34 45.85
CA GLN A 320 17.73 23.66 46.17
C GLN A 320 18.80 24.01 45.13
N ASN A 321 18.95 25.30 44.81
CA ASN A 321 20.05 25.79 44.00
C ASN A 321 21.36 25.77 44.81
N ASP A 322 22.50 25.48 44.16
CA ASP A 322 23.60 26.45 44.04
C ASP A 322 24.75 25.93 43.14
N THR A 323 25.78 26.75 42.96
CA THR A 323 26.65 26.76 41.76
C THR A 323 27.97 25.98 41.85
N ASN A 324 28.48 25.58 40.68
CA ASN A 324 29.90 25.37 40.33
C ASN A 324 30.68 24.24 41.05
N ASN A 325 30.97 23.15 40.31
CA ASN A 325 32.35 22.91 39.81
C ASN A 325 32.45 21.79 38.75
N ALA A 326 33.60 21.75 38.06
CA ALA A 326 33.93 20.80 36.99
C ALA A 326 34.60 19.50 37.54
N PRO A 327 34.71 18.42 36.74
CA PRO A 327 34.67 17.06 37.29
C PRO A 327 36.03 16.39 37.53
N GLN A 328 36.01 15.29 38.28
CA GLN A 328 37.13 14.35 38.40
C GLN A 328 36.68 12.91 38.07
N GLN A 329 37.49 12.18 37.32
CA GLN A 329 37.15 10.88 36.75
C GLN A 329 37.49 9.70 37.68
N THR A 330 36.59 8.72 37.77
CA THR A 330 36.94 7.32 38.05
C THR A 330 36.17 6.42 37.10
N HIS A 331 36.88 5.58 36.34
CA HIS A 331 36.26 4.51 35.55
C HIS A 331 35.81 3.38 36.46
N ASP A 332 34.64 2.80 36.18
CA ASP A 332 34.51 1.33 36.21
C ASP A 332 33.46 0.83 35.20
N ALA A 333 33.49 -0.46 34.88
CA ALA A 333 32.88 -0.98 33.65
C ALA A 333 31.44 -1.52 33.80
N GLN A 334 30.51 -0.98 33.00
CA GLN A 334 29.17 -1.53 32.78
C GLN A 334 29.00 -2.06 31.33
N PRO A 335 28.27 -3.17 31.08
CA PRO A 335 28.12 -3.74 29.74
C PRO A 335 27.21 -2.87 28.85
N ARG A 336 27.78 -2.18 27.86
CA ARG A 336 26.99 -1.42 26.88
C ARG A 336 26.15 -2.35 25.99
N TYR A 337 24.84 -2.32 26.19
CA TYR A 337 23.88 -2.94 25.27
C TYR A 337 23.84 -2.18 23.93
N SER A 338 23.68 -2.89 22.80
CA SER A 338 23.71 -2.25 21.48
C SER A 338 22.34 -1.72 21.06
N MET A 339 22.16 -0.40 21.15
CA MET A 339 20.92 0.32 20.79
C MET A 339 20.76 0.49 19.26
N GLU A 340 20.60 -0.61 18.53
CA GLU A 340 20.44 -0.59 17.05
C GLU A 340 19.04 -1.07 16.58
N LYS A 341 18.01 -1.11 17.45
CA LYS A 341 16.66 -1.64 17.11
C LYS A 341 15.43 -0.93 17.73
N SER A 342 15.56 0.26 18.31
CA SER A 342 14.43 1.05 18.84
C SER A 342 13.73 1.88 17.76
N ASN A 343 13.24 1.23 16.69
CA ASN A 343 12.33 1.91 15.75
C ASN A 343 10.97 2.11 16.41
N GLY A 344 10.61 3.38 16.68
CA GLY A 344 9.36 3.79 17.30
C GLY A 344 8.12 3.22 16.59
N ILE A 345 7.14 2.78 17.39
CA ILE A 345 5.79 2.43 16.92
C ILE A 345 4.85 3.20 17.85
N GLY A 346 3.95 4.01 17.30
CA GLY A 346 3.19 5.02 18.06
C GLY A 346 2.10 4.41 18.93
N ALA A 347 1.97 4.90 20.18
CA ALA A 347 1.10 4.35 21.23
C ALA A 347 -0.38 4.33 20.81
N GLY A 348 -0.83 3.21 20.26
CA GLY A 348 -2.15 3.12 19.62
C GLY A 348 -2.33 4.04 18.41
N VAL A 349 -1.26 4.60 17.84
CA VAL A 349 -1.27 5.43 16.64
C VAL A 349 -0.70 4.59 15.50
N GLY A 350 -1.59 3.86 14.81
CA GLY A 350 -1.23 2.74 13.93
C GLY A 350 -0.16 3.05 12.88
N THR A 351 0.99 2.39 12.98
CA THR A 351 2.13 2.57 12.05
C THR A 351 1.93 1.90 10.70
N SER A 352 2.65 2.41 9.69
CA SER A 352 2.82 1.73 8.40
C SER A 352 3.85 0.60 8.52
N ILE A 353 3.65 -0.47 7.74
CA ILE A 353 4.55 -1.62 7.69
C ILE A 353 5.86 -1.21 7.00
N ALA A 354 7.00 -1.22 7.71
CA ALA A 354 8.32 -1.29 7.10
C ALA A 354 9.37 -1.67 8.16
N ASP A 355 10.02 -2.82 8.04
CA ASP A 355 11.27 -3.07 8.77
C ASP A 355 12.13 -4.18 8.14
N ARG A 356 13.26 -3.79 7.53
CA ARG A 356 14.52 -4.55 7.45
C ARG A 356 15.61 -3.62 6.89
N PRO A 357 16.85 -3.65 7.44
CA PRO A 357 17.81 -2.58 7.21
C PRO A 357 18.62 -2.74 5.91
N SER A 358 18.88 -1.61 5.24
CA SER A 358 19.97 -1.44 4.28
C SER A 358 21.02 -0.51 4.89
N SER A 359 22.25 -1.01 5.08
CA SER A 359 23.31 -0.28 5.77
C SER A 359 23.99 0.75 4.86
N THR A 360 23.71 2.04 5.04
CA THR A 360 24.48 3.12 4.39
C THR A 360 24.57 4.35 5.30
N ARG A 361 25.59 4.39 6.17
CA ARG A 361 25.91 5.58 6.96
C ARG A 361 26.39 6.70 6.03
N ARG A 362 25.58 7.74 5.79
CA ARG A 362 26.08 9.05 5.34
C ARG A 362 26.48 9.88 6.56
N ARG A 363 27.72 10.35 6.56
CA ARG A 363 28.33 11.14 7.64
C ARG A 363 27.99 12.62 7.40
N ALA A 364 27.25 13.25 8.30
CA ALA A 364 27.03 14.70 8.24
C ALA A 364 28.33 15.46 8.52
N SER A 365 28.54 16.59 7.85
CA SER A 365 29.72 17.44 7.97
C SER A 365 29.57 18.46 9.10
N HIS A 366 30.66 18.72 9.82
CA HIS A 366 30.72 19.83 10.78
C HIS A 366 30.97 21.16 10.06
N ARG A 367 30.42 22.24 10.61
CA ARG A 367 30.61 23.62 10.12
C ARG A 367 31.93 24.20 10.64
N THR A 368 32.54 25.09 9.86
CA THR A 368 33.89 25.64 10.06
C THR A 368 33.94 26.87 10.98
N VAL A 369 35.10 27.03 11.65
CA VAL A 369 35.72 28.30 12.09
C VAL A 369 37.22 28.18 11.80
N GLU A 370 37.92 29.30 11.64
CA GLU A 370 39.14 29.43 10.82
C GLU A 370 40.48 29.29 11.58
N LYS A 371 41.52 28.77 10.91
CA LYS A 371 42.88 29.38 10.90
C LYS A 371 43.77 28.91 9.74
N GLU A 372 44.98 29.48 9.64
CA GLU A 372 45.67 29.80 8.39
C GLU A 372 46.68 28.76 7.83
N GLU A 373 47.01 28.94 6.55
CA GLU A 373 48.00 28.30 5.64
C GLU A 373 49.48 28.34 6.15
N PRO A 374 50.46 27.53 5.64
CA PRO A 374 50.71 27.33 4.19
C PRO A 374 51.11 25.95 3.62
N ALA A 375 50.78 25.83 2.32
CA ALA A 375 51.03 24.77 1.33
C ALA A 375 52.46 24.15 1.19
N GLN A 376 52.51 22.88 0.71
CA GLN A 376 52.94 22.56 -0.67
C GLN A 376 52.64 21.10 -1.12
N GLU A 377 52.30 20.97 -2.42
CA GLU A 377 52.42 19.80 -3.33
C GLU A 377 51.67 18.46 -3.11
N GLY A 378 51.12 17.92 -4.22
CA GLY A 378 50.54 16.57 -4.32
C GLY A 378 49.47 16.45 -5.43
N TYR A 379 49.86 16.03 -6.65
CA TYR A 379 49.01 16.14 -7.86
C TYR A 379 48.69 14.78 -8.52
N LEU A 380 47.49 14.24 -8.31
CA LEU A 380 46.69 13.53 -9.33
C LEU A 380 45.30 13.16 -8.81
N ASP A 381 44.34 13.05 -9.73
CA ASP A 381 42.90 13.02 -9.45
C ASP A 381 42.25 11.67 -9.86
N GLN A 382 40.95 11.55 -9.56
CA GLN A 382 39.96 10.59 -10.05
C GLN A 382 40.34 9.77 -11.31
N LEU A 383 40.19 8.45 -11.24
CA LEU A 383 39.72 7.66 -12.39
C LEU A 383 39.17 6.27 -12.01
N LYS A 384 38.03 5.92 -12.63
CA LYS A 384 37.35 4.60 -12.67
C LYS A 384 36.45 4.22 -11.48
N ASP A 385 35.22 4.72 -11.55
CA ASP A 385 34.05 3.84 -11.40
C ASP A 385 33.72 3.21 -12.78
N ALA A 386 33.06 2.04 -12.80
CA ALA A 386 32.80 1.16 -13.95
C ALA A 386 34.07 0.67 -14.70
N VAL A 387 34.11 -0.47 -15.42
CA VAL A 387 33.13 -1.48 -15.92
C VAL A 387 33.76 -2.87 -15.66
N GLY A 388 33.08 -4.01 -15.48
CA GLY A 388 31.65 -4.36 -15.53
C GLY A 388 31.49 -5.87 -15.35
N GLY A 389 30.29 -6.43 -15.53
CA GLY A 389 30.00 -7.85 -15.27
C GLY A 389 30.03 -8.80 -16.47
N LEU A 390 29.75 -10.07 -16.16
CA LEU A 390 29.44 -11.22 -17.04
C LEU A 390 30.61 -12.03 -17.66
N GLY A 391 30.43 -13.35 -17.59
CA GLY A 391 31.12 -14.41 -18.33
C GLY A 391 30.45 -15.76 -18.04
N ALA A 392 30.40 -16.74 -18.95
CA ALA A 392 30.84 -16.72 -20.35
C ALA A 392 30.24 -17.89 -21.17
N TYR A 393 30.22 -17.76 -22.50
CA TYR A 393 30.56 -18.86 -23.43
C TYR A 393 31.13 -18.28 -24.76
N VAL A 394 31.95 -19.06 -25.49
CA VAL A 394 33.11 -18.63 -26.36
C VAL A 394 33.40 -19.77 -27.40
N PRO A 395 34.10 -19.63 -28.58
CA PRO A 395 35.04 -18.58 -29.09
C PRO A 395 34.85 -18.09 -30.58
N ASP A 396 35.73 -17.18 -31.04
CA ASP A 396 36.78 -17.39 -32.10
C ASP A 396 36.94 -16.44 -33.33
N ALA A 397 38.19 -16.42 -33.87
CA ALA A 397 38.68 -16.09 -35.24
C ALA A 397 39.25 -14.69 -35.67
N MET A 398 40.52 -14.44 -35.32
CA MET A 398 41.66 -13.84 -36.12
C MET A 398 41.63 -12.39 -36.72
N ASN A 399 42.78 -11.94 -37.28
CA ASN A 399 43.22 -10.53 -37.53
C ASN A 399 44.21 -10.48 -38.77
N PRO A 400 44.60 -9.34 -39.43
CA PRO A 400 45.57 -8.34 -38.88
C PRO A 400 45.52 -6.88 -39.49
N MET A 401 46.64 -6.14 -39.45
CA MET A 401 46.97 -4.75 -39.91
C MET A 401 48.11 -4.79 -41.00
N PRO A 402 48.79 -3.71 -41.55
CA PRO A 402 49.03 -2.32 -41.06
C PRO A 402 49.26 -1.15 -42.11
N GLN A 403 49.82 0.01 -41.67
CA GLN A 403 50.68 1.04 -42.37
C GLN A 403 50.09 2.08 -43.38
N LEU A 404 50.59 3.35 -43.53
CA LEU A 404 51.35 4.30 -42.65
C LEU A 404 51.46 5.74 -43.27
N GLN A 405 51.80 6.76 -42.45
CA GLN A 405 52.28 8.15 -42.78
C GLN A 405 51.24 9.20 -43.32
N ARG A 406 51.31 10.52 -43.01
CA ARG A 406 52.08 11.31 -42.00
C ARG A 406 51.49 12.76 -41.87
N SER A 407 51.54 13.36 -40.66
CA SER A 407 51.40 14.81 -40.30
C SER A 407 50.06 15.53 -40.60
N ILE A 408 49.49 16.40 -39.74
CA ILE A 408 49.71 16.83 -38.34
C ILE A 408 48.38 17.45 -37.83
N SER A 409 47.97 17.41 -36.55
CA SER A 409 48.25 16.54 -35.38
C SER A 409 47.30 16.97 -34.24
N SER A 410 46.75 16.11 -33.37
CA SER A 410 46.88 14.66 -33.19
C SER A 410 45.51 13.98 -33.13
N SER A 411 45.38 12.78 -33.71
CA SER A 411 44.11 12.17 -34.12
C SER A 411 43.41 11.29 -33.07
N SER A 412 42.08 11.22 -33.16
CA SER A 412 41.25 10.15 -32.60
C SER A 412 41.63 8.76 -33.13
N SER A 413 41.40 7.70 -32.33
CA SER A 413 40.88 6.38 -32.76
C SER A 413 41.00 5.34 -31.62
N SER A 414 40.56 4.10 -31.86
CA SER A 414 40.12 3.16 -30.82
C SER A 414 40.79 1.78 -30.90
N SER A 415 40.73 1.05 -29.77
CA SER A 415 40.72 -0.43 -29.65
C SER A 415 42.03 -1.21 -29.93
N ALA A 416 41.99 -2.53 -29.61
CA ALA A 416 43.09 -3.51 -29.48
C ALA A 416 44.06 -3.23 -28.30
N SER A 417 44.19 -4.07 -27.26
CA SER A 417 44.63 -5.49 -27.19
C SER A 417 46.10 -5.69 -27.58
N SER A 418 46.92 -6.50 -26.92
CA SER A 418 46.78 -7.34 -25.71
C SER A 418 48.17 -7.57 -25.11
N VAL A 419 48.30 -7.96 -23.84
CA VAL A 419 49.59 -8.35 -23.24
C VAL A 419 49.50 -9.64 -22.46
N ASP A 420 49.72 -10.77 -23.14
CA ASP A 420 50.29 -11.96 -22.51
C ASP A 420 50.91 -12.92 -23.54
N SER A 421 52.25 -12.95 -23.64
CA SER A 421 53.06 -14.18 -23.77
C SER A 421 54.54 -13.92 -24.13
N PHE A 422 55.41 -14.64 -23.41
CA PHE A 422 56.73 -15.15 -23.82
C PHE A 422 57.91 -14.20 -24.16
N ALA A 423 58.72 -13.97 -23.12
CA ALA A 423 60.14 -14.37 -23.02
C ALA A 423 61.04 -14.38 -24.28
N SER A 424 62.16 -13.64 -24.22
CA SER A 424 63.54 -14.19 -24.28
C SER A 424 64.61 -13.09 -24.14
N ALA A 425 65.49 -13.18 -23.14
CA ALA A 425 66.91 -12.73 -23.16
C ALA A 425 67.54 -12.92 -21.76
N GLU A 426 68.70 -13.55 -21.69
CA GLU A 426 69.48 -13.70 -20.44
C GLU A 426 70.62 -12.67 -20.37
N GLN A 427 70.87 -12.15 -19.17
CA GLN A 427 72.17 -12.06 -18.50
C GLN A 427 73.47 -12.03 -19.37
N PHE A 428 74.22 -10.91 -19.41
CA PHE A 428 75.65 -10.77 -18.97
C PHE A 428 76.41 -9.51 -19.48
N THR A 429 76.99 -8.74 -18.53
CA THR A 429 78.26 -7.96 -18.58
C THR A 429 78.56 -6.82 -19.61
N SER A 430 79.57 -6.04 -19.22
CA SER A 430 80.44 -5.16 -20.03
C SER A 430 80.00 -3.70 -20.19
N ALA A 431 80.73 -2.80 -19.52
CA ALA A 431 80.86 -1.40 -19.95
C ALA A 431 82.08 -1.26 -20.88
N PRO A 432 82.13 -0.18 -21.68
CA PRO A 432 83.38 0.59 -21.70
C PRO A 432 83.22 2.12 -21.66
N GLU A 433 84.24 2.73 -21.06
CA GLU A 433 84.88 4.05 -21.25
C GLU A 433 84.25 5.16 -22.13
N GLY A 434 84.44 6.42 -21.70
CA GLY A 434 84.44 7.59 -22.58
C GLY A 434 83.95 8.90 -21.94
N LEU A 435 84.87 9.76 -21.48
CA LEU A 435 84.54 11.14 -21.07
C LEU A 435 84.38 12.06 -22.31
N PRO A 436 83.66 13.18 -22.17
CA PRO A 436 84.38 14.46 -22.19
C PRO A 436 84.27 15.24 -20.89
N ILE A 437 85.26 16.09 -20.63
CA ILE A 437 85.24 17.10 -19.56
C ILE A 437 84.73 18.42 -20.15
N ASP A 438 83.82 19.10 -19.45
CA ASP A 438 83.84 20.56 -19.41
C ASP A 438 83.68 21.05 -17.96
N LYS A 439 84.26 22.21 -17.67
CA LYS A 439 84.27 22.88 -16.36
C LYS A 439 83.93 24.36 -16.54
N SER A 440 82.65 24.65 -16.78
CA SER A 440 82.15 26.00 -17.00
C SER A 440 81.35 26.54 -15.80
N MET A 441 82.05 26.80 -14.68
CA MET A 441 81.82 27.97 -13.80
C MET A 441 82.91 28.05 -12.71
N ALA A 442 83.31 29.28 -12.35
CA ALA A 442 84.39 29.56 -11.40
C ALA A 442 83.98 30.59 -10.35
N THR A 443 84.68 30.63 -9.22
CA THR A 443 84.86 31.80 -8.33
C THR A 443 86.10 31.58 -7.43
N PRO A 444 86.77 32.63 -6.91
CA PRO A 444 88.23 32.60 -6.77
C PRO A 444 88.79 32.66 -5.33
N SER A 445 90.13 32.80 -5.26
CA SER A 445 91.03 33.03 -4.11
C SER A 445 91.81 31.77 -3.68
N THR A 446 93.14 31.78 -3.44
CA THR A 446 94.10 32.91 -3.30
C THR A 446 95.49 32.51 -3.87
N ALA A 447 96.36 33.47 -4.17
CA ALA A 447 97.81 33.25 -4.42
C ALA A 447 98.57 32.93 -3.09
N SER A 448 99.84 32.48 -3.03
CA SER A 448 100.93 32.27 -4.01
C SER A 448 101.95 31.22 -3.43
N GLU A 449 103.21 30.97 -3.83
CA GLU A 449 104.18 31.62 -4.75
C GLU A 449 105.31 30.65 -5.25
N VAL A 450 105.91 30.96 -6.42
CA VAL A 450 107.33 30.79 -6.85
C VAL A 450 108.23 29.62 -6.31
N SER A 451 108.17 28.48 -7.02
CA SER A 451 109.26 27.76 -7.76
C SER A 451 110.58 27.17 -7.16
N VAL A 452 111.08 26.16 -7.91
CA VAL A 452 112.43 25.51 -8.05
C VAL A 452 112.96 24.48 -7.01
N PRO A 453 113.79 23.47 -7.42
CA PRO A 453 113.88 22.15 -6.75
C PRO A 453 115.31 21.65 -6.38
N ILE A 454 115.45 20.42 -5.84
CA ILE A 454 116.44 19.35 -6.20
C ILE A 454 116.34 18.09 -5.27
N ASP A 455 116.30 16.90 -5.91
CA ASP A 455 116.70 15.49 -5.61
C ASP A 455 116.78 14.78 -4.21
N ASP A 456 116.15 13.58 -4.20
CA ASP A 456 116.54 12.23 -3.69
C ASP A 456 116.45 11.74 -2.19
N ASP A 457 116.44 10.39 -2.08
CA ASP A 457 116.84 9.44 -1.01
C ASP A 457 115.80 8.66 -0.14
N SER A 458 115.42 7.48 -0.66
CA SER A 458 115.45 6.15 0.02
C SER A 458 114.59 5.77 1.26
N HIS A 459 113.90 6.66 1.99
CA HIS A 459 113.22 6.24 3.25
C HIS A 459 111.80 5.61 3.12
N HIS A 460 111.15 5.64 1.94
CA HIS A 460 109.69 5.38 1.85
C HIS A 460 109.21 3.91 1.89
N ALA A 461 110.07 2.91 1.67
CA ALA A 461 109.61 1.54 1.37
C ALA A 461 108.91 0.78 2.53
N ARG A 462 109.19 1.13 3.80
CA ARG A 462 108.73 0.34 4.97
C ARG A 462 107.31 0.67 5.47
N GLU A 463 106.81 1.87 5.25
CA GLU A 463 105.47 2.26 5.73
C GLU A 463 104.34 1.70 4.86
N LEU A 464 104.54 1.60 3.54
CA LEU A 464 103.53 1.12 2.59
C LEU A 464 103.02 -0.30 2.94
N ASN A 465 103.89 -1.21 3.34
CA ASN A 465 103.51 -2.58 3.72
C ASN A 465 102.62 -2.65 4.97
N LYS A 466 102.69 -1.68 5.89
CA LYS A 466 101.79 -1.59 7.06
C LYS A 466 100.40 -1.08 6.69
N ILE A 467 100.31 -0.26 5.65
CA ILE A 467 99.05 0.29 5.14
C ILE A 467 98.30 -0.80 4.37
N GLU A 468 98.98 -1.52 3.49
CA GLU A 468 98.37 -2.57 2.65
C GLU A 468 97.83 -3.75 3.50
N THR A 469 98.55 -4.17 4.53
CA THR A 469 98.09 -5.24 5.45
C THR A 469 96.83 -4.87 6.24
N LYS A 470 96.71 -3.62 6.74
CA LYS A 470 95.48 -3.13 7.38
C LYS A 470 94.31 -3.02 6.40
N LYS A 471 94.58 -2.62 5.16
CA LYS A 471 93.62 -2.44 4.06
C LYS A 471 92.98 -3.77 3.62
N VAL A 472 93.71 -4.89 3.69
CA VAL A 472 93.16 -6.25 3.49
C VAL A 472 92.18 -6.63 4.62
N GLN A 473 92.60 -6.56 5.88
CA GLN A 473 91.78 -6.97 7.03
C GLN A 473 90.47 -6.19 7.18
N LEU A 474 90.44 -4.92 6.72
CA LEU A 474 89.22 -4.11 6.71
C LEU A 474 88.24 -4.52 5.59
N ARG A 475 88.72 -5.07 4.47
CA ARG A 475 87.87 -5.58 3.38
C ARG A 475 87.19 -6.88 3.77
N GLU A 476 87.95 -7.85 4.30
CA GLU A 476 87.41 -9.15 4.75
C GLU A 476 86.26 -8.99 5.76
N LYS A 477 86.41 -8.08 6.73
CA LYS A 477 85.34 -7.76 7.69
C LYS A 477 84.10 -7.10 7.06
N LEU A 478 84.30 -6.26 6.05
CA LEU A 478 83.23 -5.52 5.39
C LEU A 478 82.38 -6.45 4.50
N ASP A 479 83.00 -7.42 3.83
CA ASP A 479 82.29 -8.38 3.01
C ASP A 479 81.61 -9.49 3.83
N ALA A 480 82.19 -9.91 4.97
CA ALA A 480 81.53 -10.82 5.91
C ALA A 480 80.24 -10.24 6.52
N GLU A 481 80.22 -8.94 6.87
CA GLU A 481 78.99 -8.26 7.32
C GLU A 481 77.95 -8.11 6.19
N ARG A 482 78.39 -7.89 4.94
CA ARG A 482 77.48 -7.87 3.77
C ARG A 482 76.80 -9.21 3.54
N GLU A 483 77.54 -10.31 3.58
CA GLU A 483 76.97 -11.65 3.35
C GLU A 483 75.94 -12.01 4.43
N LYS A 484 76.28 -11.77 5.70
CA LYS A 484 75.37 -11.93 6.85
C LYS A 484 74.09 -11.10 6.71
N ARG A 485 74.19 -9.85 6.24
CA ARG A 485 73.03 -8.97 5.96
C ARG A 485 72.15 -9.53 4.84
N ASN A 486 72.75 -10.01 3.76
CA ASN A 486 72.05 -10.60 2.63
C ASN A 486 71.34 -11.93 2.99
N ALA A 487 71.94 -12.74 3.87
CA ALA A 487 71.32 -13.96 4.39
C ALA A 487 70.06 -13.66 5.22
N ALA A 488 70.09 -12.63 6.08
CA ALA A 488 68.94 -12.22 6.87
C ALA A 488 67.75 -11.79 6.00
N VAL A 489 67.98 -10.90 5.03
CA VAL A 489 66.94 -10.39 4.10
C VAL A 489 66.27 -11.52 3.29
N ARG A 490 67.04 -12.52 2.85
CA ARG A 490 66.49 -13.70 2.15
C ARG A 490 65.55 -14.52 3.04
N ASN A 491 65.92 -14.72 4.31
CA ASN A 491 65.16 -15.53 5.25
C ASN A 491 63.84 -14.82 5.68
N GLU A 492 63.90 -13.51 5.87
CA GLU A 492 62.74 -12.67 6.18
C GLU A 492 61.74 -12.60 5.01
N SER A 493 62.24 -12.46 3.78
CA SER A 493 61.43 -12.53 2.56
C SER A 493 60.67 -13.86 2.42
N GLN A 494 61.37 -15.00 2.61
CA GLN A 494 60.73 -16.32 2.58
C GLN A 494 59.67 -16.53 3.67
N LYS A 495 59.82 -15.88 4.84
CA LYS A 495 58.79 -15.89 5.89
C LYS A 495 57.57 -15.08 5.47
N SER A 496 57.77 -13.85 5.00
CA SER A 496 56.69 -12.96 4.53
C SER A 496 55.86 -13.61 3.43
N GLN A 497 56.50 -14.28 2.46
CA GLN A 497 55.80 -14.87 1.32
C GLN A 497 54.88 -16.04 1.74
N LYS A 498 55.27 -16.83 2.75
CA LYS A 498 54.42 -17.90 3.33
C LYS A 498 53.24 -17.36 4.14
N GLU A 499 53.41 -16.21 4.81
CA GLU A 499 52.32 -15.55 5.54
C GLU A 499 51.28 -14.96 4.57
N ILE A 500 51.72 -14.40 3.43
CA ILE A 500 50.85 -13.93 2.33
C ILE A 500 50.06 -15.09 1.70
N GLU A 501 50.73 -16.20 1.37
CA GLU A 501 50.08 -17.39 0.78
C GLU A 501 48.97 -17.96 1.69
N LYS A 502 49.26 -18.06 3.00
CA LYS A 502 48.29 -18.50 4.02
C LYS A 502 47.11 -17.54 4.20
N ALA A 503 47.34 -16.23 4.03
CA ALA A 503 46.27 -15.24 4.05
C ALA A 503 45.35 -15.37 2.82
N ALA A 504 45.93 -15.59 1.63
CA ALA A 504 45.19 -15.81 0.39
C ALA A 504 44.32 -17.09 0.46
N GLU A 505 44.85 -18.20 0.99
CA GLU A 505 44.09 -19.46 1.14
C GLU A 505 42.88 -19.29 2.08
N LYS A 506 43.04 -18.54 3.18
CA LYS A 506 41.94 -18.20 4.11
C LYS A 506 40.88 -17.36 3.40
N HIS A 507 41.28 -16.31 2.68
CA HIS A 507 40.36 -15.42 1.97
C HIS A 507 39.54 -16.18 0.90
N ALA A 508 40.18 -17.09 0.15
CA ALA A 508 39.50 -17.95 -0.80
C ALA A 508 38.45 -18.88 -0.14
N LYS A 509 38.79 -19.49 1.01
CA LYS A 509 37.87 -20.35 1.79
C LYS A 509 36.68 -19.57 2.33
N ASP A 510 36.86 -18.33 2.77
CA ASP A 510 35.76 -17.52 3.31
C ASP A 510 34.88 -16.91 2.20
N LYS A 511 35.44 -16.54 1.04
CA LYS A 511 34.67 -16.15 -0.16
C LYS A 511 33.72 -17.27 -0.61
N LYS A 512 34.23 -18.51 -0.72
CA LYS A 512 33.41 -19.66 -1.12
C LYS A 512 32.22 -19.91 -0.16
N LYS A 513 32.43 -19.75 1.16
CA LYS A 513 31.32 -19.85 2.15
C LYS A 513 30.27 -18.76 1.98
N GLN A 514 30.64 -17.56 1.54
CA GLN A 514 29.68 -16.49 1.23
C GLN A 514 28.89 -16.81 -0.03
N GLU A 515 29.56 -17.27 -1.10
CA GLU A 515 28.92 -17.70 -2.36
C GLU A 515 27.92 -18.84 -2.13
N GLU A 516 28.28 -19.86 -1.36
CA GLU A 516 27.38 -20.98 -1.01
C GLU A 516 26.17 -20.54 -0.17
N ARG A 517 26.35 -19.57 0.75
CA ARG A 517 25.23 -18.98 1.52
C ARG A 517 24.30 -18.18 0.62
N TYR A 518 24.84 -17.32 -0.24
CA TYR A 518 24.07 -16.50 -1.17
C TYR A 518 23.26 -17.36 -2.16
N ALA A 519 23.87 -18.40 -2.73
CA ALA A 519 23.19 -19.35 -3.60
C ALA A 519 22.03 -20.10 -2.90
N LYS A 520 22.17 -20.37 -1.60
CA LYS A 520 21.13 -21.02 -0.78
C LYS A 520 19.97 -20.07 -0.45
N GLU A 521 20.24 -18.78 -0.23
CA GLU A 521 19.17 -17.78 -0.04
C GLU A 521 18.44 -17.46 -1.35
N MET A 522 19.17 -17.31 -2.46
CA MET A 522 18.56 -17.09 -3.79
C MET A 522 17.58 -18.20 -4.17
N ARG A 523 17.96 -19.48 -4.02
CA ARG A 523 17.08 -20.63 -4.29
C ARG A 523 15.82 -20.64 -3.42
N LYS A 524 15.95 -20.21 -2.15
CA LYS A 524 14.82 -20.11 -1.20
C LYS A 524 13.89 -18.92 -1.54
N LEU A 525 14.43 -17.84 -2.08
CA LEU A 525 13.66 -16.69 -2.57
C LEU A 525 12.89 -17.04 -3.85
N GLU A 526 13.53 -17.78 -4.76
CA GLU A 526 12.95 -18.26 -6.02
C GLU A 526 11.81 -19.25 -5.78
N GLU A 527 12.02 -20.30 -4.97
CA GLU A 527 10.96 -21.25 -4.59
C GLU A 527 9.78 -20.54 -3.90
N ARG A 528 10.04 -19.50 -3.09
CA ARG A 528 8.99 -18.68 -2.49
C ARG A 528 8.20 -17.90 -3.55
N ARG A 529 8.87 -17.28 -4.53
CA ARG A 529 8.22 -16.57 -5.64
C ARG A 529 7.34 -17.52 -6.46
N GLU A 530 7.81 -18.72 -6.80
CA GLU A 530 7.00 -19.73 -7.51
C GLU A 530 5.77 -20.17 -6.71
N ARG A 531 5.91 -20.39 -5.39
CA ARG A 531 4.79 -20.73 -4.51
C ARG A 531 3.76 -19.60 -4.38
N GLU A 532 4.18 -18.34 -4.51
CA GLU A 532 3.31 -17.16 -4.48
C GLU A 532 2.64 -16.90 -5.84
N THR A 533 3.36 -17.01 -6.97
CA THR A 533 2.77 -16.89 -8.33
C THR A 533 1.79 -18.02 -8.62
N LYS A 534 2.09 -19.27 -8.26
CA LYS A 534 1.18 -20.41 -8.43
C LYS A 534 -0.13 -20.25 -7.65
N LYS A 535 -0.09 -19.63 -6.47
CA LYS A 535 -1.29 -19.27 -5.70
C LYS A 535 -2.10 -18.14 -6.35
N LEU A 536 -1.43 -17.14 -6.93
CA LEU A 536 -2.10 -16.04 -7.63
C LEU A 536 -2.79 -16.53 -8.92
N LEU A 537 -2.14 -17.37 -9.72
CA LEU A 537 -2.71 -17.95 -10.94
C LEU A 537 -3.94 -18.84 -10.63
N ALA A 538 -3.85 -19.70 -9.62
CA ALA A 538 -4.98 -20.53 -9.19
C ALA A 538 -6.18 -19.70 -8.69
N ARG A 539 -5.93 -18.53 -8.07
CA ARG A 539 -6.97 -17.58 -7.68
C ARG A 539 -7.59 -16.87 -8.88
N GLN A 540 -6.77 -16.41 -9.83
CA GLN A 540 -7.25 -15.79 -11.07
C GLN A 540 -8.11 -16.74 -11.90
N GLN A 541 -7.74 -18.02 -12.03
CA GLN A 541 -8.59 -19.03 -12.68
C GLN A 541 -9.95 -19.15 -11.98
N LYS A 542 -9.97 -19.32 -10.65
CA LYS A 542 -11.21 -19.45 -9.89
C LYS A 542 -12.12 -18.22 -9.98
N ASP A 543 -11.54 -17.01 -9.99
CA ASP A 543 -12.30 -15.77 -10.15
C ASP A 543 -12.79 -15.58 -11.60
N ALA A 544 -12.05 -16.05 -12.62
CA ALA A 544 -12.48 -16.09 -14.02
C ALA A 544 -13.61 -17.10 -14.26
N ASP A 545 -13.52 -18.31 -13.70
CA ASP A 545 -14.58 -19.34 -13.77
C ASP A 545 -15.87 -18.84 -13.12
N LYS A 546 -15.76 -18.18 -11.95
CA LYS A 546 -16.88 -17.53 -11.28
C LYS A 546 -17.50 -16.42 -12.14
N SER A 547 -16.67 -15.60 -12.80
CA SER A 547 -17.14 -14.56 -13.72
C SER A 547 -17.90 -15.17 -14.90
N LYS A 548 -17.32 -16.18 -15.56
CA LYS A 548 -17.94 -16.92 -16.67
C LYS A 548 -19.28 -17.53 -16.28
N LEU A 549 -19.36 -18.20 -15.12
CA LEU A 549 -20.60 -18.74 -14.56
C LEU A 549 -21.66 -17.65 -14.37
N THR A 550 -21.30 -16.47 -13.84
CA THR A 550 -22.25 -15.36 -13.71
C THR A 550 -22.66 -14.73 -15.04
N SER A 551 -21.83 -14.80 -16.07
CA SER A 551 -22.18 -14.35 -17.43
C SER A 551 -23.22 -15.28 -18.06
N THR A 552 -22.95 -16.59 -18.09
CA THR A 552 -23.88 -17.60 -18.63
C THR A 552 -25.19 -17.67 -17.83
N GLN A 553 -25.16 -17.40 -16.52
CA GLN A 553 -26.38 -17.23 -15.71
C GLN A 553 -27.22 -16.03 -16.20
N ARG A 554 -26.61 -14.86 -16.46
CA ARG A 554 -27.33 -13.68 -16.97
C ARG A 554 -27.91 -13.91 -18.37
N GLU A 555 -27.12 -14.52 -19.25
CA GLU A 555 -27.51 -14.89 -20.62
C GLU A 555 -28.73 -15.82 -20.62
N ARG A 556 -28.70 -16.88 -19.80
CA ARG A 556 -29.83 -17.79 -19.59
C ARG A 556 -31.06 -17.10 -18.99
N ASP A 557 -30.85 -16.20 -18.03
CA ASP A 557 -31.95 -15.46 -17.38
C ASP A 557 -32.55 -14.38 -18.31
N GLU A 558 -31.81 -13.91 -19.33
CA GLU A 558 -32.30 -12.97 -20.36
C GLU A 558 -33.07 -13.70 -21.48
N LEU A 559 -32.51 -14.79 -22.03
CA LEU A 559 -33.20 -15.66 -22.99
C LEU A 559 -34.54 -16.19 -22.42
N LYS A 560 -34.64 -16.35 -21.10
CA LYS A 560 -35.90 -16.69 -20.43
C LYS A 560 -36.92 -15.55 -20.49
N ARG A 561 -36.51 -14.28 -20.34
CA ARG A 561 -37.40 -13.11 -20.48
C ARG A 561 -37.89 -12.94 -21.91
N GLU A 562 -36.98 -13.10 -22.88
CA GLU A 562 -37.32 -13.03 -24.31
C GLU A 562 -38.36 -14.11 -24.66
N LYS A 563 -38.17 -15.35 -24.19
CA LYS A 563 -39.16 -16.42 -24.34
C LYS A 563 -40.50 -16.10 -23.66
N GLU A 564 -40.49 -15.55 -22.44
CA GLU A 564 -41.71 -15.18 -21.72
C GLU A 564 -42.51 -14.08 -22.45
N LEU A 565 -41.83 -13.06 -22.98
CA LEU A 565 -42.44 -12.00 -23.80
C LEU A 565 -43.04 -12.56 -25.10
N VAL A 566 -42.29 -13.41 -25.83
CA VAL A 566 -42.77 -14.05 -27.07
C VAL A 566 -43.94 -14.99 -26.80
N GLU A 567 -44.03 -15.62 -25.63
CA GLU A 567 -45.20 -16.42 -25.23
C GLU A 567 -46.44 -15.55 -24.92
N GLU A 568 -46.27 -14.37 -24.31
CA GLU A 568 -47.36 -13.40 -24.13
C GLU A 568 -47.84 -12.78 -25.47
N GLU A 569 -46.93 -12.39 -26.37
CA GLU A 569 -47.30 -11.90 -27.71
C GLU A 569 -48.03 -12.97 -28.52
N ASN A 570 -47.55 -14.22 -28.51
CA ASN A 570 -48.23 -15.33 -29.19
C ASN A 570 -49.60 -15.65 -28.59
N LYS A 571 -49.83 -15.41 -27.29
CA LYS A 571 -51.15 -15.54 -26.66
C LYS A 571 -52.09 -14.43 -27.16
N LEU A 572 -51.64 -13.18 -27.16
CA LEU A 572 -52.43 -12.02 -27.58
C LEU A 572 -52.79 -12.11 -29.07
N LEU A 573 -51.86 -12.52 -29.93
CA LEU A 573 -52.12 -12.79 -31.35
C LEU A 573 -53.13 -13.91 -31.57
N LYS A 574 -53.11 -14.99 -30.77
CA LYS A 574 -54.13 -16.06 -30.83
C LYS A 574 -55.51 -15.57 -30.40
N GLU A 575 -55.58 -14.70 -29.39
CA GLU A 575 -56.83 -14.08 -28.94
C GLU A 575 -57.42 -13.19 -30.04
N GLN A 576 -56.61 -12.33 -30.67
CA GLN A 576 -57.00 -11.50 -31.83
C GLN A 576 -57.44 -12.33 -33.04
N ILE A 577 -56.71 -13.39 -33.39
CA ILE A 577 -57.11 -14.31 -34.48
C ILE A 577 -58.45 -14.98 -34.16
N GLY A 578 -58.68 -15.37 -32.90
CA GLY A 578 -59.96 -15.92 -32.44
C GLY A 578 -61.11 -14.90 -32.54
N GLU A 579 -60.85 -13.62 -32.28
CA GLU A 579 -61.83 -12.55 -32.47
C GLU A 579 -62.15 -12.31 -33.94
N LEU A 580 -61.13 -12.13 -34.78
CA LEU A 580 -61.31 -11.97 -36.23
C LEU A 580 -61.98 -13.18 -36.89
N GLN A 581 -61.79 -14.39 -36.35
CA GLN A 581 -62.52 -15.60 -36.78
C GLN A 581 -63.99 -15.58 -36.32
N ARG A 582 -64.28 -15.14 -35.08
CA ARG A 582 -65.66 -14.94 -34.62
C ARG A 582 -66.39 -13.88 -35.45
N GLU A 583 -65.74 -12.76 -35.73
CA GLU A 583 -66.29 -11.69 -36.58
C GLU A 583 -66.51 -12.13 -38.01
N ASN A 584 -65.52 -12.77 -38.66
CA ASN A 584 -65.72 -13.32 -40.02
C ASN A 584 -66.86 -14.35 -40.05
N THR A 585 -66.96 -15.22 -39.04
CA THR A 585 -68.05 -16.20 -38.95
C THR A 585 -69.41 -15.48 -38.81
N ALA A 586 -69.49 -14.44 -37.99
CA ALA A 586 -70.70 -13.63 -37.83
C ALA A 586 -71.05 -12.82 -39.08
N LEU A 587 -70.05 -12.30 -39.81
CA LEU A 587 -70.23 -11.59 -41.07
C LEU A 587 -70.69 -12.53 -42.19
N VAL A 588 -70.09 -13.72 -42.32
CA VAL A 588 -70.55 -14.76 -43.26
C VAL A 588 -71.97 -15.24 -42.91
N ALA A 589 -72.29 -15.42 -41.62
CA ALA A 589 -73.63 -15.80 -41.18
C ALA A 589 -74.68 -14.69 -41.34
N LYS A 590 -74.28 -13.41 -41.36
CA LYS A 590 -75.14 -12.27 -41.75
C LYS A 590 -75.29 -12.20 -43.27
N LEU A 591 -74.20 -12.32 -44.02
CA LEU A 591 -74.19 -12.28 -45.48
C LEU A 591 -75.10 -13.36 -46.06
N GLY A 592 -74.94 -14.63 -45.65
CA GLY A 592 -75.81 -15.74 -46.08
C GLY A 592 -77.28 -15.65 -45.63
N LYS A 593 -77.65 -14.65 -44.83
CA LYS A 593 -79.04 -14.31 -44.48
C LYS A 593 -79.58 -13.09 -45.21
N SER A 594 -78.71 -12.24 -45.76
CA SER A 594 -79.07 -11.13 -46.65
C SER A 594 -79.42 -11.65 -48.05
N ASP A 595 -80.27 -10.92 -48.77
CA ASP A 595 -80.74 -11.36 -50.09
C ASP A 595 -79.61 -11.43 -51.13
N ILE A 596 -78.65 -10.50 -51.08
CA ILE A 596 -77.40 -10.55 -51.87
C ILE A 596 -76.63 -11.85 -51.61
N GLY A 597 -76.55 -12.32 -50.35
CA GLY A 597 -75.89 -13.58 -50.03
C GLY A 597 -76.71 -14.83 -50.40
N ARG A 598 -78.04 -14.72 -50.43
CA ARG A 598 -78.93 -15.76 -50.99
C ARG A 598 -78.71 -15.88 -52.50
N ASP A 599 -78.61 -14.77 -53.22
CA ASP A 599 -78.31 -14.74 -54.66
C ASP A 599 -76.91 -15.29 -54.97
N ILE A 600 -75.90 -14.97 -54.15
CA ILE A 600 -74.54 -15.55 -54.26
C ILE A 600 -74.54 -17.06 -53.98
N LEU A 601 -75.39 -17.56 -53.08
CA LEU A 601 -75.54 -19.00 -52.84
C LEU A 601 -76.34 -19.70 -53.95
N ALA A 602 -77.37 -19.07 -54.50
CA ALA A 602 -78.16 -19.58 -55.61
C ALA A 602 -77.35 -19.64 -56.92
N SER A 603 -76.61 -18.58 -57.26
CA SER A 603 -75.70 -18.56 -58.40
C SER A 603 -74.56 -19.59 -58.28
N ARG A 604 -74.22 -20.03 -57.06
CA ARG A 604 -73.26 -21.12 -56.84
C ARG A 604 -73.83 -22.53 -57.04
N GLN A 605 -75.15 -22.69 -57.12
CA GLN A 605 -75.77 -23.95 -57.57
C GLN A 605 -75.85 -24.09 -59.10
N GLN A 606 -75.51 -23.03 -59.86
CA GLN A 606 -75.48 -23.03 -61.32
C GLN A 606 -74.08 -22.74 -61.86
N TRP A 607 -73.15 -23.67 -61.64
CA TRP A 607 -71.89 -23.71 -62.39
C TRP A 607 -71.66 -25.10 -63.01
N PRO A 608 -71.69 -25.25 -64.35
CA PRO A 608 -71.34 -26.50 -65.00
C PRO A 608 -69.83 -26.76 -64.85
N THR A 609 -69.42 -28.02 -64.77
CA THR A 609 -68.01 -28.41 -64.56
C THR A 609 -67.12 -28.09 -65.78
N PRO A 610 -66.21 -27.10 -65.70
CA PRO A 610 -65.34 -26.75 -66.81
C PRO A 610 -64.03 -27.55 -66.70
N ARG A 611 -63.73 -28.39 -67.69
CA ARG A 611 -62.44 -29.09 -67.77
C ARG A 611 -61.36 -28.15 -68.32
N HIS A 612 -60.57 -27.48 -67.47
CA HIS A 612 -59.23 -26.97 -67.85
C HIS A 612 -58.30 -26.81 -66.63
N PRO A 613 -56.96 -26.88 -66.78
CA PRO A 613 -56.05 -27.24 -65.69
C PRO A 613 -55.42 -26.03 -64.97
N THR A 614 -56.19 -25.32 -64.14
CA THR A 614 -55.66 -24.29 -63.21
C THR A 614 -55.98 -24.54 -61.74
N PHE A 615 -56.91 -25.44 -61.42
CA PHE A 615 -57.29 -25.77 -60.04
C PHE A 615 -56.28 -26.64 -59.26
N HIS A 616 -55.13 -26.96 -59.86
CA HIS A 616 -54.11 -27.82 -59.24
C HIS A 616 -53.11 -27.10 -58.33
N LEU A 617 -53.10 -25.76 -58.29
CA LEU A 617 -52.10 -24.99 -57.54
C LEU A 617 -52.54 -24.68 -56.09
N ILE A 618 -53.80 -24.27 -55.87
CA ILE A 618 -54.27 -23.76 -54.57
C ILE A 618 -54.46 -24.89 -53.53
N THR A 619 -54.95 -26.05 -53.95
CA THR A 619 -55.01 -27.26 -53.12
C THR A 619 -53.63 -27.84 -52.81
N THR A 620 -52.67 -27.69 -53.72
CA THR A 620 -51.27 -28.11 -53.51
C THR A 620 -50.56 -27.20 -52.51
N ILE A 621 -50.71 -25.88 -52.62
CA ILE A 621 -50.13 -24.90 -51.67
C ILE A 621 -50.69 -25.11 -50.26
N SER A 622 -52.00 -25.34 -50.12
CA SER A 622 -52.62 -25.57 -48.80
C SER A 622 -52.08 -26.85 -48.14
N ARG A 623 -52.01 -27.97 -48.89
CA ARG A 623 -51.42 -29.23 -48.39
C ARG A 623 -49.93 -29.11 -48.08
N HIS A 624 -49.15 -28.36 -48.87
CA HIS A 624 -47.74 -28.10 -48.54
C HIS A 624 -47.59 -27.33 -47.22
N ARG A 625 -48.49 -26.38 -46.93
CA ARG A 625 -48.40 -25.57 -45.71
C ARG A 625 -48.73 -26.36 -44.43
N GLU A 626 -49.71 -27.26 -44.48
CA GLU A 626 -50.02 -28.19 -43.38
C GLU A 626 -48.93 -29.25 -43.18
N HIS A 627 -48.34 -29.75 -44.28
CA HIS A 627 -47.27 -30.76 -44.22
C HIS A 627 -45.94 -30.18 -43.70
N LEU A 628 -45.63 -28.91 -44.00
CA LEU A 628 -44.46 -28.20 -43.46
C LEU A 628 -44.61 -27.84 -41.97
N ALA A 629 -45.81 -27.42 -41.54
CA ALA A 629 -46.08 -27.17 -40.12
C ALA A 629 -45.89 -28.45 -39.28
N SER A 630 -46.31 -29.60 -39.81
CA SER A 630 -46.16 -30.89 -39.14
C SER A 630 -44.70 -31.37 -39.09
N THR A 631 -43.91 -31.16 -40.14
CA THR A 631 -42.49 -31.60 -40.14
C THR A 631 -41.59 -30.71 -39.29
N GLN A 632 -41.81 -29.40 -39.20
CA GLN A 632 -41.02 -28.55 -38.29
C GLN A 632 -41.31 -28.84 -36.80
N TYR A 633 -42.55 -29.12 -36.43
CA TYR A 633 -42.87 -29.54 -35.05
C TYR A 633 -42.25 -30.91 -34.70
N LEU A 634 -42.29 -31.89 -35.62
CA LEU A 634 -41.67 -33.20 -35.41
C LEU A 634 -40.14 -33.15 -35.36
N HIS A 635 -39.48 -32.36 -36.23
CA HIS A 635 -38.02 -32.23 -36.21
C HIS A 635 -37.51 -31.57 -34.91
N THR A 636 -38.24 -30.58 -34.40
CA THR A 636 -37.91 -29.91 -33.12
C THR A 636 -38.13 -30.84 -31.92
N ALA A 637 -39.19 -31.65 -31.93
CA ALA A 637 -39.43 -32.65 -30.89
C ALA A 637 -38.36 -33.76 -30.88
N TYR A 638 -37.94 -34.26 -32.05
CA TYR A 638 -37.00 -35.39 -32.15
C TYR A 638 -35.58 -35.04 -31.69
N LEU A 639 -35.15 -33.78 -31.87
CA LEU A 639 -33.87 -33.28 -31.36
C LEU A 639 -33.92 -32.97 -29.85
N SER A 640 -35.09 -32.63 -29.30
CA SER A 640 -35.24 -32.37 -27.86
C SER A 640 -35.30 -33.64 -27.00
N PHE A 641 -35.57 -34.81 -27.58
CA PHE A 641 -35.77 -36.06 -26.81
C PHE A 641 -34.55 -37.00 -26.78
N ASN A 642 -33.51 -36.75 -27.61
CA ASN A 642 -32.30 -37.58 -27.70
C ASN A 642 -31.04 -36.91 -27.08
N SER A 643 -31.21 -35.82 -26.34
CA SER A 643 -30.11 -35.12 -25.65
C SER A 643 -30.13 -35.28 -24.11
N TRP A 644 -31.09 -36.01 -23.57
CA TRP A 644 -31.33 -36.14 -22.12
C TRP A 644 -31.39 -37.59 -21.63
N ASP A 645 -30.71 -38.52 -22.32
CA ASP A 645 -30.39 -39.83 -21.74
C ASP A 645 -29.12 -40.45 -22.35
N THR A 646 -27.94 -39.92 -21.95
CA THR A 646 -26.64 -40.63 -21.82
C THR A 646 -25.51 -39.63 -21.56
N LEU A 647 -24.97 -39.61 -20.34
CA LEU A 647 -23.53 -39.53 -20.03
C LEU A 647 -23.28 -39.34 -18.53
N SER A 648 -23.03 -40.45 -17.84
CA SER A 648 -22.35 -40.46 -16.55
C SER A 648 -21.17 -41.42 -16.64
N VAL A 649 -19.95 -40.87 -16.56
CA VAL A 649 -18.67 -41.56 -16.36
C VAL A 649 -18.32 -42.68 -17.36
N LYS A 650 -17.39 -42.36 -18.28
CA LYS A 650 -16.19 -43.18 -18.54
C LYS A 650 -15.19 -42.44 -19.45
N ASP A 651 -14.30 -41.67 -18.84
CA ASP A 651 -12.98 -41.44 -19.45
C ASP A 651 -12.21 -42.75 -19.43
N GLY A 652 -11.62 -43.12 -20.57
CA GLY A 652 -11.02 -44.44 -20.75
C GLY A 652 -10.16 -44.52 -22.00
N ILE A 653 -8.91 -44.06 -21.87
CA ILE A 653 -7.68 -44.56 -22.52
C ILE A 653 -7.92 -45.28 -23.88
N GLY A 654 -7.56 -44.72 -25.03
CA GLY A 654 -6.43 -43.83 -25.32
C GLY A 654 -5.43 -44.58 -26.23
N ASN A 655 -4.56 -43.88 -26.96
CA ASN A 655 -3.52 -44.56 -27.75
C ASN A 655 -2.24 -43.74 -27.85
N SER A 656 -1.21 -44.17 -27.13
CA SER A 656 0.16 -43.67 -27.21
C SER A 656 1.08 -44.85 -27.50
N GLU A 657 1.69 -44.89 -28.67
CA GLU A 657 2.53 -46.01 -29.06
C GLU A 657 3.83 -46.10 -28.26
N ASN A 658 4.20 -47.34 -27.93
CA ASN A 658 5.58 -47.82 -27.92
C ASN A 658 6.64 -47.08 -27.04
N ARG A 659 6.87 -47.56 -25.81
CA ARG A 659 7.96 -48.56 -25.53
C ARG A 659 8.18 -48.97 -24.05
N ARG A 660 8.12 -50.30 -23.83
CA ARG A 660 9.13 -51.18 -23.16
C ARG A 660 9.40 -51.15 -21.62
N ILE A 661 9.14 -52.34 -21.03
CA ILE A 661 10.09 -53.23 -20.28
C ILE A 661 10.12 -53.22 -18.72
N SER A 662 10.02 -54.44 -18.14
CA SER A 662 10.28 -54.94 -16.75
C SER A 662 9.55 -54.27 -15.56
N LYS A 663 8.83 -54.98 -14.67
CA LYS A 663 9.21 -56.09 -13.72
C LYS A 663 10.05 -55.59 -12.52
N GLU A 664 9.91 -56.13 -11.30
CA GLU A 664 9.49 -57.49 -10.89
C GLU A 664 8.83 -57.55 -9.47
N GLU A 665 8.26 -58.71 -9.13
CA GLU A 665 8.04 -59.31 -7.79
C GLU A 665 6.80 -58.92 -6.92
N LYS A 666 6.58 -59.73 -5.85
CA LYS A 666 5.33 -59.94 -5.09
C LYS A 666 5.60 -60.17 -3.59
N GLU A 667 4.51 -60.20 -2.80
CA GLU A 667 4.18 -61.10 -1.65
C GLU A 667 3.45 -60.30 -0.53
N ARG A 668 2.44 -60.78 0.22
CA ARG A 668 1.54 -61.96 0.13
C ARG A 668 0.35 -61.81 1.11
N ARG A 669 -0.84 -62.33 0.75
CA ARG A 669 -1.99 -62.72 1.64
C ARG A 669 -2.67 -61.57 2.45
N GLY A 670 -3.93 -61.67 2.91
CA GLY A 670 -5.00 -62.62 2.55
C GLY A 670 -6.17 -62.68 3.57
N THR A 671 -7.40 -62.85 3.05
CA THR A 671 -8.62 -63.42 3.72
C THR A 671 -9.25 -62.76 4.97
N SER A 672 -10.51 -62.31 4.83
CA SER A 672 -11.74 -62.96 5.38
C SER A 672 -12.75 -62.16 6.26
N ILE A 673 -14.03 -62.33 5.87
CA ILE A 673 -15.26 -62.55 6.68
C ILE A 673 -16.14 -61.33 7.13
N HIS A 674 -17.45 -61.51 6.89
CA HIS A 674 -18.66 -60.73 7.26
C HIS A 674 -19.26 -61.24 8.60
N PRO A 675 -20.49 -60.87 9.02
CA PRO A 675 -21.04 -59.55 9.37
C PRO A 675 -21.69 -59.60 10.79
N PHE A 676 -22.50 -58.61 11.18
CA PHE A 676 -23.90 -58.86 11.57
C PHE A 676 -24.76 -57.58 11.48
N GLN A 677 -26.08 -57.72 11.58
CA GLN A 677 -27.05 -56.72 11.12
C GLN A 677 -28.36 -56.72 11.96
N ASP A 678 -29.02 -55.55 12.01
CA ASP A 678 -30.44 -55.28 12.31
C ASP A 678 -31.17 -55.87 13.54
N SER A 679 -31.85 -54.97 14.27
CA SER A 679 -33.31 -55.05 14.53
C SER A 679 -33.79 -53.75 15.23
N GLY A 680 -34.99 -53.23 15.02
CA GLY A 680 -36.04 -53.58 14.05
C GLY A 680 -37.47 -53.34 14.60
N LEU A 681 -38.49 -53.44 13.73
CA LEU A 681 -39.96 -53.51 14.01
C LEU A 681 -40.73 -52.15 14.18
N PRO A 682 -42.09 -52.09 14.05
CA PRO A 682 -42.79 -52.35 12.77
C PRO A 682 -44.06 -51.50 12.44
N ILE A 683 -44.33 -51.33 11.14
CA ILE A 683 -45.61 -51.55 10.38
C ILE A 683 -46.98 -51.07 10.97
N HIS A 684 -47.72 -50.22 10.22
CA HIS A 684 -49.08 -50.58 9.67
C HIS A 684 -49.66 -49.63 8.59
N HIS A 685 -50.63 -50.13 7.82
CA HIS A 685 -51.34 -49.47 6.70
C HIS A 685 -52.41 -48.44 7.11
N SER A 686 -52.79 -47.52 6.19
CA SER A 686 -54.15 -47.47 5.60
C SER A 686 -54.27 -46.49 4.41
N SER A 687 -55.42 -46.47 3.72
CA SER A 687 -55.74 -45.64 2.54
C SER A 687 -56.70 -44.49 2.85
N ARG A 688 -56.57 -43.35 2.16
CA ARG A 688 -57.63 -42.79 1.25
C ARG A 688 -57.27 -41.43 0.64
N LYS A 689 -58.02 -41.07 -0.42
CA LYS A 689 -58.01 -39.78 -1.13
C LYS A 689 -58.49 -38.63 -0.22
N HIS A 690 -57.99 -37.41 -0.46
CA HIS A 690 -58.72 -36.17 -0.17
C HIS A 690 -58.71 -35.25 -1.40
N GLN A 691 -59.71 -34.37 -1.49
CA GLN A 691 -60.12 -33.72 -2.73
C GLN A 691 -60.68 -32.32 -2.40
N TYR A 692 -60.18 -31.27 -3.06
CA TYR A 692 -60.65 -29.91 -2.85
C TYR A 692 -62.00 -29.66 -3.54
N PRO A 693 -62.97 -28.99 -2.89
CA PRO A 693 -64.22 -28.55 -3.52
C PRO A 693 -64.05 -27.26 -4.33
N ARG A 694 -65.05 -26.97 -5.18
CA ARG A 694 -65.13 -25.79 -6.05
C ARG A 694 -65.71 -24.56 -5.31
N LEU A 695 -65.52 -23.38 -5.90
CA LEU A 695 -66.43 -22.24 -5.75
C LEU A 695 -66.69 -21.65 -7.14
N ASP A 696 -67.96 -21.41 -7.47
CA ASP A 696 -68.42 -20.87 -8.75
C ASP A 696 -69.81 -20.23 -8.55
N GLN A 697 -70.11 -19.16 -9.32
CA GLN A 697 -71.39 -18.43 -9.39
C GLN A 697 -71.97 -17.77 -8.10
N TRP A 698 -72.13 -16.44 -8.13
CA TRP A 698 -73.47 -15.80 -8.20
C TRP A 698 -73.39 -14.37 -8.78
N PHE A 699 -74.53 -13.66 -8.89
CA PHE A 699 -74.78 -12.69 -9.97
C PHE A 699 -75.27 -11.28 -9.51
N LYS A 700 -74.83 -10.24 -10.26
CA LYS A 700 -75.58 -9.02 -10.70
C LYS A 700 -75.88 -7.82 -9.76
N GLU A 701 -76.06 -6.68 -10.44
CA GLU A 701 -76.90 -5.49 -10.15
C GLU A 701 -76.57 -4.48 -9.02
N ARG A 702 -76.13 -3.27 -9.40
CA ARG A 702 -77.00 -2.06 -9.59
C ARG A 702 -76.27 -0.89 -10.29
N GLU A 703 -76.96 0.21 -10.55
CA GLU A 703 -76.67 1.21 -11.59
C GLU A 703 -76.40 2.65 -11.08
N ASP A 704 -75.95 3.52 -12.00
CA ASP A 704 -76.23 4.98 -12.11
C ASP A 704 -75.34 6.03 -11.37
N PRO A 705 -75.35 7.35 -11.73
CA PRO A 705 -74.30 7.86 -12.63
C PRO A 705 -73.68 9.27 -12.31
N HIS A 706 -72.83 9.76 -13.24
CA HIS A 706 -72.18 11.11 -13.29
C HIS A 706 -71.05 11.36 -12.26
N ILE A 707 -70.09 12.29 -12.41
CA ILE A 707 -69.93 13.52 -13.23
C ILE A 707 -68.56 13.58 -13.97
N TYR A 708 -68.48 14.34 -15.06
CA TYR A 708 -67.26 14.62 -15.87
C TYR A 708 -66.33 15.69 -15.25
N THR A 709 -65.01 15.51 -15.31
CA THR A 709 -64.02 16.60 -15.60
C THR A 709 -62.61 16.04 -15.91
N LYS A 710 -61.74 16.85 -16.53
CA LYS A 710 -60.40 16.45 -17.04
C LYS A 710 -59.23 16.94 -16.16
N PRO A 711 -57.99 16.41 -16.33
CA PRO A 711 -57.01 16.26 -15.25
C PRO A 711 -55.88 17.31 -15.21
N ASN A 712 -55.01 17.23 -14.19
CA ASN A 712 -53.63 17.70 -14.34
C ASN A 712 -52.58 17.04 -13.41
N ARG A 713 -51.37 16.85 -13.97
CA ARG A 713 -50.02 16.78 -13.35
C ARG A 713 -49.53 15.57 -12.52
N ARG A 714 -48.32 15.13 -12.95
CA ARG A 714 -47.18 14.57 -12.19
C ARG A 714 -47.24 13.10 -11.71
N THR A 715 -46.95 12.19 -12.63
CA THR A 715 -46.33 10.89 -12.33
C THR A 715 -44.81 11.05 -12.15
N GLY A 716 -44.26 10.54 -11.04
CA GLY A 716 -42.81 10.33 -10.86
C GLY A 716 -42.31 9.02 -11.52
N PRO A 717 -41.01 8.71 -11.44
CA PRO A 717 -40.44 7.48 -12.00
C PRO A 717 -40.96 6.23 -11.28
N ILE A 718 -41.31 5.20 -12.03
CA ILE A 718 -41.78 3.91 -11.52
C ILE A 718 -40.59 3.08 -11.04
N VAL A 719 -40.58 2.68 -9.76
CA VAL A 719 -39.56 1.79 -9.19
C VAL A 719 -39.98 0.34 -9.38
N VAL A 720 -39.23 -0.42 -10.19
CA VAL A 720 -39.48 -1.85 -10.42
C VAL A 720 -38.93 -2.69 -9.28
N ILE A 721 -39.80 -3.32 -8.50
CA ILE A 721 -39.44 -4.18 -7.36
C ILE A 721 -39.14 -5.61 -7.85
N PRO A 722 -37.96 -6.20 -7.53
CA PRO A 722 -37.64 -7.58 -7.85
C PRO A 722 -38.65 -8.61 -7.32
N VAL A 723 -38.90 -9.66 -8.09
CA VAL A 723 -39.96 -10.65 -7.81
C VAL A 723 -39.84 -11.28 -6.42
N HIS A 724 -38.62 -11.51 -5.92
CA HIS A 724 -38.37 -12.11 -4.60
C HIS A 724 -38.66 -11.20 -3.38
N LEU A 725 -39.14 -9.96 -3.59
CA LEU A 725 -39.53 -9.03 -2.52
C LEU A 725 -41.05 -8.79 -2.46
N ARG A 726 -41.84 -9.41 -3.35
CA ARG A 726 -43.30 -9.33 -3.32
C ARG A 726 -43.85 -10.12 -2.13
N GLY A 727 -44.65 -9.47 -1.28
CA GLY A 727 -45.23 -10.06 -0.06
C GLY A 727 -44.65 -9.53 1.26
N LEU A 728 -43.55 -8.77 1.22
CA LEU A 728 -43.01 -8.08 2.39
C LEU A 728 -43.80 -6.79 2.69
N THR A 729 -44.00 -6.48 3.98
CA THR A 729 -44.69 -5.24 4.40
C THR A 729 -43.86 -3.99 4.07
N PRO A 730 -44.47 -2.78 4.00
CA PRO A 730 -43.72 -1.54 3.80
C PRO A 730 -42.62 -1.30 4.86
N ALA A 731 -42.86 -1.69 6.12
CA ALA A 731 -41.85 -1.64 7.17
C ALA A 731 -40.69 -2.62 6.92
N SER A 732 -41.00 -3.84 6.46
CA SER A 732 -40.00 -4.86 6.10
C SER A 732 -39.16 -4.45 4.89
N LEU A 733 -39.76 -3.82 3.86
CA LEU A 733 -39.03 -3.26 2.72
C LEU A 733 -38.08 -2.14 3.16
N ARG A 734 -38.54 -1.25 4.04
CA ARG A 734 -37.75 -0.14 4.58
C ARG A 734 -36.53 -0.66 5.36
N LEU A 735 -36.74 -1.67 6.21
CA LEU A 735 -35.68 -2.33 6.96
C LEU A 735 -34.67 -3.05 6.05
N TYR A 736 -35.13 -3.69 4.97
CA TYR A 736 -34.26 -4.33 3.97
C TYR A 736 -33.41 -3.32 3.18
N CYS A 737 -33.95 -2.14 2.87
CA CYS A 737 -33.18 -1.06 2.25
C CYS A 737 -32.10 -0.52 3.20
N MET A 738 -32.47 -0.19 4.44
CA MET A 738 -31.55 0.30 5.47
C MET A 738 -30.44 -0.73 5.80
N ALA A 739 -30.76 -2.03 5.77
CA ALA A 739 -29.78 -3.09 5.94
C ALA A 739 -28.76 -3.21 4.79
N LYS A 740 -29.10 -2.75 3.57
CA LYS A 740 -28.16 -2.67 2.44
C LYS A 740 -27.29 -1.41 2.49
N GLU A 741 -27.82 -0.29 2.95
CA GLU A 741 -27.05 0.96 3.14
C GLU A 741 -25.99 0.80 4.25
N ALA A 742 -26.29 -0.03 5.27
CA ALA A 742 -25.39 -0.35 6.37
C ALA A 742 -24.18 -1.26 6.00
N SER A 743 -24.09 -1.79 4.77
CA SER A 743 -23.02 -2.72 4.36
C SER A 743 -21.95 -2.13 3.43
N THR A 744 -21.88 -0.81 3.30
CA THR A 744 -20.82 -0.07 2.59
C THR A 744 -19.96 0.73 3.56
N PRO A 745 -18.62 0.84 3.36
CA PRO A 745 -17.74 1.59 4.25
C PRO A 745 -18.11 3.08 4.27
N TYR A 746 -18.17 3.65 5.47
CA TYR A 746 -18.78 4.95 5.71
C TYR A 746 -17.98 6.13 5.14
N PHE A 747 -18.43 6.66 4.01
CA PHE A 747 -18.38 8.08 3.72
C PHE A 747 -19.81 8.61 3.64
N THR A 748 -20.20 9.46 4.59
CA THR A 748 -21.45 10.23 4.49
C THR A 748 -21.27 11.30 3.42
N ARG A 749 -21.65 10.97 2.18
CA ARG A 749 -21.88 11.98 1.13
C ARG A 749 -22.91 12.98 1.67
N SER A 750 -22.60 14.28 1.63
CA SER A 750 -23.55 15.28 2.11
C SER A 750 -24.81 15.28 1.24
N THR A 751 -25.93 14.87 1.83
CA THR A 751 -27.27 14.83 1.20
C THR A 751 -28.30 15.58 2.04
N ALA A 752 -27.89 16.71 2.62
CA ALA A 752 -28.84 17.77 2.92
C ALA A 752 -29.43 18.28 1.58
N PRO A 753 -30.75 18.41 1.43
CA PRO A 753 -31.31 19.13 0.28
C PRO A 753 -30.86 20.60 0.38
N PRO A 754 -30.29 21.20 -0.69
CA PRO A 754 -29.83 22.58 -0.64
C PRO A 754 -31.00 23.52 -0.40
N ASN A 755 -30.80 24.48 0.51
CA ASN A 755 -31.76 25.54 0.76
C ASN A 755 -31.88 26.40 -0.52
N MET A 756 -33.09 26.58 -1.06
CA MET A 756 -33.27 27.16 -2.42
C MET A 756 -33.02 28.68 -2.49
N ALA A 757 -32.35 29.27 -1.50
CA ALA A 757 -31.98 30.69 -1.43
C ALA A 757 -30.54 30.97 -1.88
N ASP A 758 -29.61 30.02 -1.71
CA ASP A 758 -28.16 30.26 -1.87
C ASP A 758 -27.63 30.01 -3.31
N ALA A 759 -28.53 29.75 -4.26
CA ALA A 759 -28.22 29.28 -5.62
C ALA A 759 -27.66 30.35 -6.58
N ALA A 760 -26.91 31.33 -6.06
CA ALA A 760 -26.28 32.42 -6.82
C ALA A 760 -24.75 32.51 -6.62
N GLY A 761 -24.15 31.62 -5.83
CA GLY A 761 -22.70 31.47 -5.72
C GLY A 761 -22.11 30.65 -6.87
N SER A 762 -21.09 31.15 -7.55
CA SER A 762 -20.38 30.42 -8.62
C SER A 762 -19.70 29.16 -8.05
N SER A 763 -19.87 28.03 -8.73
CA SER A 763 -19.22 26.77 -8.39
C SER A 763 -17.71 26.86 -8.69
N LYS A 764 -16.87 26.41 -7.74
CA LYS A 764 -15.41 26.35 -7.97
C LYS A 764 -15.10 25.38 -9.13
N PRO A 765 -14.23 25.74 -10.08
CA PRO A 765 -13.88 24.89 -11.23
C PRO A 765 -13.22 23.57 -10.79
N THR A 766 -13.45 22.50 -11.55
CA THR A 766 -12.95 21.16 -11.24
C THR A 766 -11.72 20.78 -12.07
N LEU A 767 -10.74 20.15 -11.42
CA LEU A 767 -9.61 19.47 -12.03
C LEU A 767 -9.83 17.95 -11.94
N LEU A 768 -9.73 17.24 -13.06
CA LEU A 768 -9.82 15.77 -13.08
C LEU A 768 -8.43 15.15 -12.89
N ALA A 769 -8.29 14.27 -11.90
CA ALA A 769 -7.00 13.70 -11.51
C ALA A 769 -6.88 12.21 -11.82
N PHE A 770 -5.77 11.82 -12.47
CA PHE A 770 -5.47 10.47 -12.96
C PHE A 770 -4.24 9.89 -12.24
N HIS A 771 -4.46 8.78 -11.52
CA HIS A 771 -3.45 8.17 -10.66
C HIS A 771 -2.41 7.33 -11.42
N GLY A 772 -1.33 6.95 -10.74
CA GLY A 772 -0.31 6.05 -11.29
C GLY A 772 -0.80 4.60 -11.43
N SER A 773 -0.10 3.81 -12.24
CA SER A 773 -0.40 2.37 -12.40
C SER A 773 -0.17 1.62 -11.10
N GLY A 774 -1.17 0.86 -10.64
CA GLY A 774 -1.12 0.17 -9.34
C GLY A 774 -1.40 1.07 -8.14
N SER A 775 -2.04 2.21 -8.36
CA SER A 775 -2.66 3.06 -7.33
C SER A 775 -4.19 2.94 -7.42
N ASN A 776 -4.94 3.81 -6.74
CA ASN A 776 -6.39 3.98 -6.91
C ASN A 776 -6.79 5.43 -6.55
N ALA A 777 -8.04 5.82 -6.76
CA ALA A 777 -8.49 7.20 -6.54
C ALA A 777 -8.37 7.65 -5.08
N THR A 778 -8.54 6.72 -4.13
CA THR A 778 -8.39 7.00 -2.69
C THR A 778 -6.93 7.30 -2.33
N ILE A 779 -6.00 6.45 -2.80
CA ILE A 779 -4.55 6.65 -2.62
C ILE A 779 -4.12 7.96 -3.28
N HIS A 780 -4.60 8.26 -4.48
CA HIS A 780 -4.25 9.49 -5.20
C HIS A 780 -4.77 10.75 -4.50
N THR A 781 -5.95 10.69 -3.88
CA THR A 781 -6.49 11.76 -3.02
C THR A 781 -5.57 12.04 -1.83
N VAL A 782 -4.96 11.01 -1.23
CA VAL A 782 -3.95 11.17 -0.15
C VAL A 782 -2.65 11.75 -0.69
N GLN A 783 -2.15 11.25 -1.83
CA GLN A 783 -0.94 11.78 -2.48
C GLN A 783 -1.09 13.27 -2.87
N LEU A 784 -2.30 13.70 -3.21
CA LEU A 784 -2.62 15.10 -3.54
C LEU A 784 -3.02 15.96 -2.32
N ALA A 785 -3.07 15.42 -1.10
CA ALA A 785 -3.71 16.09 0.04
C ALA A 785 -3.14 17.49 0.35
N ARG A 786 -1.82 17.69 0.26
CA ARG A 786 -1.20 19.02 0.47
C ARG A 786 -1.57 20.00 -0.65
N LEU A 787 -1.48 19.58 -1.91
CA LEU A 787 -1.84 20.42 -3.06
C LEU A 787 -3.33 20.76 -3.04
N ASN A 788 -4.20 19.81 -2.68
CA ASN A 788 -5.63 20.04 -2.49
C ASN A 788 -5.92 21.04 -1.37
N ARG A 789 -5.19 20.98 -0.24
CA ARG A 789 -5.28 21.98 0.85
C ARG A 789 -4.92 23.41 0.37
N LEU A 790 -3.97 23.53 -0.55
CA LEU A 790 -3.55 24.81 -1.14
C LEU A 790 -4.52 25.31 -2.23
N LEU A 791 -5.11 24.40 -3.00
CA LEU A 791 -6.03 24.73 -4.11
C LEU A 791 -7.49 24.90 -3.70
N LYS A 792 -7.88 24.52 -2.47
CA LYS A 792 -9.28 24.47 -1.98
C LYS A 792 -10.10 25.76 -2.18
N GLU A 793 -9.45 26.92 -2.28
CA GLU A 793 -10.14 28.19 -2.55
C GLU A 793 -10.36 28.51 -4.02
N HIS A 794 -9.62 27.85 -4.92
CA HIS A 794 -9.67 28.08 -6.36
C HIS A 794 -10.29 26.92 -7.14
N PHE A 795 -10.17 25.68 -6.65
CA PHE A 795 -10.58 24.47 -7.37
C PHE A 795 -11.23 23.41 -6.49
N VAL A 796 -11.95 22.50 -7.14
CA VAL A 796 -12.25 21.14 -6.66
C VAL A 796 -11.33 20.17 -7.42
N ILE A 797 -10.78 19.14 -6.74
CA ILE A 797 -10.10 18.03 -7.41
C ILE A 797 -10.97 16.78 -7.31
N GLU A 798 -11.21 16.11 -8.45
CA GLU A 798 -11.88 14.81 -8.51
C GLU A 798 -10.91 13.74 -9.05
N CYS A 799 -10.38 12.89 -8.16
CA CYS A 799 -9.60 11.72 -8.53
C CYS A 799 -10.50 10.66 -9.17
N LEU A 800 -10.19 10.26 -10.40
CA LEU A 800 -10.92 9.21 -11.11
C LEU A 800 -10.29 7.84 -10.86
N GLU A 801 -11.14 6.83 -10.67
CA GLU A 801 -10.73 5.44 -10.41
C GLU A 801 -10.53 4.68 -11.73
N ALA A 802 -9.34 4.13 -11.95
CA ALA A 802 -9.05 3.46 -13.22
C ALA A 802 -9.80 2.10 -13.36
N PRO A 803 -10.27 1.72 -14.55
CA PRO A 803 -11.17 0.58 -14.70
C PRO A 803 -10.49 -0.80 -14.68
N PHE A 804 -9.16 -0.87 -14.84
CA PHE A 804 -8.44 -2.15 -14.98
C PHE A 804 -7.69 -2.53 -13.70
N PRO A 805 -7.99 -3.68 -13.07
CA PRO A 805 -7.24 -4.17 -11.92
C PRO A 805 -5.76 -4.41 -12.20
N SER A 806 -4.95 -4.27 -11.15
CA SER A 806 -3.51 -4.53 -11.17
C SER A 806 -2.98 -4.97 -9.80
N PRO A 807 -1.74 -5.48 -9.74
CA PRO A 807 -0.91 -5.38 -8.55
C PRO A 807 -0.72 -3.91 -8.13
N ALA A 808 -0.23 -3.70 -6.91
CA ALA A 808 0.20 -2.37 -6.48
C ALA A 808 1.44 -1.89 -7.25
N GLY A 809 1.57 -0.56 -7.40
CA GLY A 809 2.68 0.06 -8.12
C GLY A 809 3.95 0.24 -7.27
N PRO A 810 5.09 0.60 -7.90
CA PRO A 810 6.26 1.11 -7.18
C PRO A 810 5.87 2.26 -6.24
N GLY A 811 6.43 2.27 -5.02
CA GLY A 811 6.11 3.28 -3.99
C GLY A 811 4.71 3.19 -3.36
N ILE A 812 3.81 2.34 -3.86
CA ILE A 812 2.47 2.15 -3.29
C ILE A 812 2.51 1.19 -2.09
N LEU A 813 3.23 0.07 -2.23
CA LEU A 813 3.55 -0.80 -1.10
C LEU A 813 4.90 -0.42 -0.49
N PRO A 814 5.09 -0.59 0.83
CA PRO A 814 4.12 -1.12 1.80
C PRO A 814 3.12 -0.08 2.35
N PHE A 815 3.31 1.21 2.09
CA PHE A 815 2.59 2.30 2.77
C PHE A 815 1.06 2.25 2.61
N PHE A 816 0.57 1.97 1.40
CA PHE A 816 -0.85 1.80 1.10
C PHE A 816 -1.28 0.32 1.06
N ASP A 817 -0.54 -0.60 1.71
CA ASP A 817 -0.98 -2.00 1.79
C ASP A 817 -2.40 -2.10 2.37
N GLY A 818 -3.18 -3.07 1.89
CA GLY A 818 -4.59 -3.25 2.22
C GLY A 818 -5.52 -2.07 1.86
N CYS A 819 -5.04 -1.05 1.14
CA CYS A 819 -5.90 0.00 0.55
C CYS A 819 -6.39 -0.38 -0.85
N GLY A 820 -6.09 -1.60 -1.31
CA GLY A 820 -6.56 -2.16 -2.57
C GLY A 820 -8.08 -2.47 -2.58
N PRO A 821 -8.67 -2.80 -3.75
CA PRO A 821 -8.00 -3.12 -5.01
C PRO A 821 -7.21 -1.96 -5.61
N TYR A 822 -6.15 -2.30 -6.34
CA TYR A 822 -5.34 -1.35 -7.09
C TYR A 822 -5.67 -1.46 -8.58
N ALA A 823 -5.53 -0.36 -9.30
CA ALA A 823 -5.94 -0.23 -10.68
C ALA A 823 -4.95 0.58 -11.53
N ARG A 824 -5.20 0.62 -12.84
CA ARG A 824 -4.37 1.23 -13.87
C ARG A 824 -5.19 1.57 -15.12
N TRP A 825 -4.66 2.43 -15.97
CA TRP A 825 -5.36 2.99 -17.14
C TRP A 825 -5.24 2.14 -18.40
N LEU A 826 -4.27 1.23 -18.46
CA LEU A 826 -4.08 0.26 -19.56
C LEU A 826 -4.55 -1.15 -19.18
N PRO A 827 -5.23 -1.90 -20.08
CA PRO A 827 -5.67 -3.27 -19.82
C PRO A 827 -4.50 -4.28 -19.82
N ALA A 828 -4.75 -5.53 -19.40
CA ALA A 828 -3.71 -6.55 -19.14
C ALA A 828 -2.89 -6.96 -20.39
N ASN A 829 -3.52 -6.92 -21.56
CA ASN A 829 -2.94 -7.22 -22.86
C ASN A 829 -2.09 -6.08 -23.45
N GLU A 830 -2.15 -4.87 -22.89
CA GLU A 830 -1.53 -3.64 -23.43
C GLU A 830 -0.42 -3.07 -22.53
N THR A 831 0.04 -3.82 -21.53
CA THR A 831 1.24 -3.47 -20.75
C THR A 831 2.49 -3.66 -21.61
N ALA A 832 3.09 -2.56 -22.05
CA ALA A 832 4.36 -2.58 -22.77
C ALA A 832 5.50 -3.16 -21.90
N THR A 833 6.37 -3.96 -22.52
CA THR A 833 7.68 -4.31 -21.97
C THR A 833 8.61 -3.09 -21.98
N LEU A 834 9.69 -3.10 -21.17
CA LEU A 834 10.66 -1.98 -21.13
C LEU A 834 11.23 -1.64 -22.53
N THR A 835 11.46 -2.65 -23.37
CA THR A 835 11.90 -2.49 -24.76
C THR A 835 10.83 -1.82 -25.62
N GLN A 836 9.57 -2.22 -25.50
CA GLN A 836 8.46 -1.55 -26.21
C GLN A 836 8.24 -0.11 -25.73
N MET A 837 8.43 0.18 -24.44
CA MET A 837 8.41 1.55 -23.91
C MET A 837 9.52 2.41 -24.53
N LYS A 838 10.78 1.93 -24.51
CA LYS A 838 11.94 2.63 -25.07
C LYS A 838 11.83 2.85 -26.58
N ASN A 839 11.26 1.88 -27.30
CA ASN A 839 11.07 1.97 -28.75
C ASN A 839 9.77 2.71 -29.14
N GLY A 840 8.98 3.24 -28.19
CA GLY A 840 7.70 3.91 -28.45
C GLY A 840 6.57 2.99 -28.96
N HIS A 841 6.78 1.68 -29.01
CA HIS A 841 5.84 0.67 -29.51
C HIS A 841 4.77 0.29 -28.46
N SER A 842 4.20 1.28 -27.75
CA SER A 842 3.08 1.08 -26.84
C SER A 842 1.77 1.60 -27.44
N THR A 843 0.62 1.16 -26.91
CA THR A 843 -0.69 1.58 -27.43
C THR A 843 -0.87 3.10 -27.36
N ALA A 844 -1.46 3.65 -28.43
CA ALA A 844 -1.83 5.06 -28.56
C ALA A 844 -3.35 5.29 -28.40
N SER A 845 -4.14 4.22 -28.25
CA SER A 845 -5.59 4.31 -28.09
C SER A 845 -5.95 4.41 -26.62
N LEU A 846 -6.82 5.35 -26.27
CA LEU A 846 -7.57 5.26 -25.02
C LEU A 846 -8.54 4.08 -25.10
N SER A 847 -8.76 3.39 -23.98
CA SER A 847 -9.78 2.33 -23.91
C SER A 847 -11.19 2.95 -23.84
N LYS A 848 -12.20 2.20 -24.31
CA LYS A 848 -13.61 2.66 -24.27
C LYS A 848 -14.11 2.88 -22.84
N GLU A 849 -13.61 2.09 -21.90
CA GLU A 849 -13.94 2.13 -20.47
C GLU A 849 -13.40 3.42 -19.84
N VAL A 850 -12.14 3.78 -20.14
CA VAL A 850 -11.54 5.04 -19.67
C VAL A 850 -12.17 6.25 -20.35
N GLU A 851 -12.37 6.19 -21.67
CA GLU A 851 -13.01 7.27 -22.42
C GLU A 851 -14.42 7.56 -21.90
N ARG A 852 -15.21 6.51 -21.66
CA ARG A 852 -16.54 6.63 -21.04
C ARG A 852 -16.45 7.21 -19.63
N LEU A 853 -15.54 6.72 -18.78
CA LEU A 853 -15.40 7.21 -17.40
C LEU A 853 -15.18 8.73 -17.35
N VAL A 854 -14.30 9.26 -18.19
CA VAL A 854 -14.01 10.70 -18.25
C VAL A 854 -15.20 11.48 -18.81
N ARG A 855 -15.84 10.98 -19.88
CA ARG A 855 -17.06 11.57 -20.47
C ARG A 855 -18.22 11.64 -19.46
N ASP A 856 -18.47 10.53 -18.74
CA ASP A 856 -19.50 10.43 -17.69
C ASP A 856 -19.15 11.32 -16.47
N ALA A 857 -17.87 11.61 -16.23
CA ALA A 857 -17.42 12.58 -15.21
C ALA A 857 -17.64 14.04 -15.62
N VAL A 858 -17.18 14.45 -16.80
CA VAL A 858 -17.40 15.81 -17.34
C VAL A 858 -18.90 16.12 -17.43
N SER A 859 -19.71 15.15 -17.89
CA SER A 859 -21.17 15.27 -17.96
C SER A 859 -21.81 15.43 -16.57
N ARG A 860 -21.40 14.63 -15.57
CA ARG A 860 -21.88 14.73 -14.18
C ARG A 860 -21.57 16.10 -13.55
N ILE A 861 -20.36 16.61 -13.74
CA ILE A 861 -19.93 17.90 -13.20
C ILE A 861 -20.72 19.04 -13.86
N SER A 862 -20.83 19.00 -15.20
CA SER A 862 -21.57 20.00 -15.99
C SER A 862 -23.06 20.05 -15.63
N THR A 863 -23.71 18.88 -15.47
CA THR A 863 -25.13 18.79 -15.09
C THR A 863 -25.43 19.15 -13.64
N THR A 864 -24.40 19.24 -12.78
CA THR A 864 -24.52 19.78 -11.41
C THR A 864 -24.13 21.27 -11.31
N GLY A 865 -23.90 21.93 -12.45
CA GLY A 865 -23.55 23.36 -12.52
C GLY A 865 -22.07 23.67 -12.27
N GLY A 866 -21.21 22.66 -12.18
CA GLY A 866 -19.75 22.83 -12.17
C GLY A 866 -19.19 22.94 -13.60
N ARG A 867 -17.97 23.47 -13.75
CA ARG A 867 -17.17 23.32 -14.98
C ARG A 867 -15.90 22.53 -14.70
N VAL A 868 -15.52 21.64 -15.60
CA VAL A 868 -14.14 21.10 -15.66
C VAL A 868 -13.29 22.09 -16.45
N VAL A 869 -12.07 22.36 -16.00
CA VAL A 869 -11.14 23.31 -16.66
C VAL A 869 -9.76 22.72 -16.99
N GLY A 870 -9.36 21.65 -16.31
CA GLY A 870 -8.00 21.14 -16.42
C GLY A 870 -7.79 19.77 -15.79
N LEU A 871 -6.57 19.25 -15.94
CA LEU A 871 -6.23 17.86 -15.66
C LEU A 871 -5.00 17.75 -14.74
N ILE A 872 -4.93 16.70 -13.93
CA ILE A 872 -3.73 16.34 -13.15
C ILE A 872 -3.38 14.88 -13.46
N GLY A 873 -2.16 14.59 -13.89
CA GLY A 873 -1.69 13.23 -14.15
C GLY A 873 -0.46 12.89 -13.32
N PHE A 874 -0.41 11.65 -12.80
CA PHE A 874 0.81 11.08 -12.21
C PHE A 874 1.18 9.77 -12.89
N SER A 875 2.47 9.57 -13.20
CA SER A 875 2.97 8.32 -13.79
C SER A 875 2.12 7.92 -15.01
N GLN A 876 1.62 6.69 -15.11
CA GLN A 876 0.77 6.25 -16.22
C GLN A 876 -0.45 7.16 -16.51
N GLY A 877 -1.00 7.85 -15.50
CA GLY A 877 -2.08 8.82 -15.68
C GLY A 877 -1.72 9.98 -16.63
N THR A 878 -0.44 10.33 -16.74
CA THR A 878 0.03 11.37 -17.69
C THR A 878 -0.16 10.98 -19.17
N LYS A 879 -0.18 9.68 -19.51
CA LYS A 879 -0.52 9.23 -20.87
C LYS A 879 -1.99 9.50 -21.21
N VAL A 880 -2.89 9.41 -20.22
CA VAL A 880 -4.32 9.76 -20.37
C VAL A 880 -4.47 11.28 -20.51
N VAL A 881 -3.83 12.06 -19.64
CA VAL A 881 -3.82 13.53 -19.73
C VAL A 881 -3.34 14.00 -21.10
N ALA A 882 -2.19 13.51 -21.57
CA ALA A 882 -1.65 13.85 -22.88
C ALA A 882 -2.64 13.55 -24.02
N GLY A 883 -3.30 12.38 -23.96
CA GLY A 883 -4.26 11.96 -24.99
C GLY A 883 -5.56 12.75 -24.99
N LEU A 884 -6.06 13.17 -23.82
CA LEU A 884 -7.23 14.03 -23.67
C LEU A 884 -6.96 15.45 -24.19
N LEU A 885 -5.83 16.06 -23.81
CA LEU A 885 -5.40 17.36 -24.34
C LEU A 885 -5.23 17.31 -25.86
N ARG A 886 -4.58 16.24 -26.37
CA ARG A 886 -4.37 16.06 -27.80
C ARG A 886 -5.68 15.88 -28.57
N ALA A 887 -6.64 15.14 -28.02
CA ALA A 887 -7.98 15.02 -28.60
C ALA A 887 -8.72 16.37 -28.64
N GLY A 888 -8.62 17.19 -27.58
CA GLY A 888 -9.16 18.55 -27.56
C GLY A 888 -8.61 19.42 -28.69
N GLN A 889 -7.28 19.40 -28.89
CA GLN A 889 -6.61 20.14 -29.97
C GLN A 889 -6.99 19.60 -31.36
N VAL A 890 -6.95 18.28 -31.59
CA VAL A 890 -7.32 17.67 -32.89
C VAL A 890 -8.76 17.98 -33.25
N ARG A 891 -9.70 17.84 -32.31
CA ARG A 891 -11.12 18.21 -32.50
C ARG A 891 -11.27 19.68 -32.91
N GLY A 892 -10.56 20.59 -32.23
CA GLY A 892 -10.56 22.01 -32.55
C GLY A 892 -9.98 22.32 -33.94
N ARG A 893 -8.83 21.73 -34.28
CA ARG A 893 -8.14 21.93 -35.57
C ARG A 893 -8.96 21.47 -36.78
N VAL A 894 -9.81 20.44 -36.63
CA VAL A 894 -10.74 19.98 -37.71
C VAL A 894 -12.15 20.58 -37.63
N GLY A 895 -12.46 21.36 -36.59
CA GLY A 895 -13.79 21.96 -36.39
C GLY A 895 -14.93 20.94 -36.17
N ALA A 896 -14.61 19.77 -35.60
CA ALA A 896 -15.53 18.62 -35.56
C ALA A 896 -16.79 18.87 -34.71
N ARG A 897 -17.93 18.35 -35.21
CA ARG A 897 -19.22 18.37 -34.50
C ARG A 897 -19.42 17.09 -33.68
N GLY A 898 -19.88 17.22 -32.44
CA GLY A 898 -19.83 16.15 -31.46
C GLY A 898 -18.51 16.15 -30.67
N GLU A 899 -18.40 15.28 -29.67
CA GLU A 899 -17.22 15.14 -28.80
C GLU A 899 -16.81 16.42 -28.02
N GLU A 900 -17.73 17.36 -27.79
CA GLU A 900 -17.49 18.66 -27.12
C GLU A 900 -16.77 18.53 -25.76
N TRP A 901 -16.98 17.43 -25.05
CA TRP A 901 -16.43 17.17 -23.72
C TRP A 901 -14.89 17.18 -23.66
N VAL A 902 -14.16 16.87 -24.76
CA VAL A 902 -12.68 16.99 -24.76
C VAL A 902 -12.18 18.43 -24.86
N SER A 903 -13.05 19.39 -25.19
CA SER A 903 -12.67 20.81 -25.34
C SER A 903 -12.71 21.60 -24.02
N CYS A 904 -13.10 20.99 -22.90
CA CYS A 904 -13.09 21.66 -21.58
C CYS A 904 -11.71 21.68 -20.89
N PHE A 905 -10.72 20.94 -21.40
CA PHE A 905 -9.39 20.85 -20.80
C PHE A 905 -8.49 21.99 -21.34
N ARG A 906 -8.29 23.04 -20.54
CA ARG A 906 -7.58 24.27 -20.93
C ARG A 906 -6.14 24.35 -20.43
N PHE A 907 -5.79 23.56 -19.41
CA PHE A 907 -4.42 23.39 -18.91
C PHE A 907 -4.29 22.07 -18.12
N ALA A 908 -3.06 21.63 -17.84
CA ALA A 908 -2.83 20.45 -17.00
C ALA A 908 -1.55 20.52 -16.14
N VAL A 909 -1.43 19.57 -15.21
CA VAL A 909 -0.20 19.29 -14.46
C VAL A 909 0.18 17.82 -14.66
N SER A 910 1.46 17.56 -14.90
CA SER A 910 2.00 16.26 -15.28
C SER A 910 3.20 15.92 -14.40
N VAL A 911 2.99 15.08 -13.37
CA VAL A 911 4.02 14.72 -12.38
C VAL A 911 4.60 13.33 -12.69
N CYS A 912 5.93 13.20 -12.71
CA CYS A 912 6.66 11.95 -12.98
C CYS A 912 6.14 11.25 -14.25
N ALA A 913 6.25 11.90 -15.41
CA ALA A 913 5.53 11.49 -16.61
C ALA A 913 5.96 10.10 -17.14
N SER A 914 5.04 9.41 -17.81
CA SER A 914 5.22 8.03 -18.29
C SER A 914 5.53 7.97 -19.79
N TYR A 915 5.96 6.81 -20.28
CA TYR A 915 6.43 6.55 -21.64
C TYR A 915 5.41 6.90 -22.74
N SER A 916 5.92 7.28 -23.92
CA SER A 916 5.16 7.56 -25.14
C SER A 916 4.44 6.33 -25.75
N PRO A 917 3.42 6.51 -26.61
CA PRO A 917 2.76 7.76 -26.99
C PRO A 917 1.57 8.12 -26.05
N PRO A 918 0.92 9.29 -26.22
CA PRO A 918 -0.37 9.63 -25.60
C PRO A 918 -1.49 8.62 -25.88
N LEU A 919 -2.49 8.54 -24.99
CA LEU A 919 -3.66 7.64 -25.13
C LEU A 919 -4.88 8.42 -25.62
N VAL A 920 -5.04 8.55 -26.94
CA VAL A 920 -6.05 9.41 -27.57
C VAL A 920 -7.42 8.69 -27.63
N PRO A 921 -8.52 9.32 -27.20
CA PRO A 921 -9.90 8.87 -27.45
C PRO A 921 -10.16 8.34 -28.87
N ALA A 922 -10.67 7.12 -28.95
CA ALA A 922 -10.91 6.43 -30.22
C ALA A 922 -12.16 6.95 -30.96
N SER A 923 -13.01 7.71 -30.28
CA SER A 923 -14.10 8.50 -30.87
C SER A 923 -13.58 9.69 -31.67
N VAL A 924 -12.71 10.52 -31.07
CA VAL A 924 -12.13 11.71 -31.72
C VAL A 924 -11.27 11.33 -32.93
N MET A 925 -10.57 10.20 -32.88
CA MET A 925 -9.84 9.64 -34.04
C MET A 925 -10.74 9.15 -35.19
N LYS A 926 -12.07 9.22 -35.06
CA LYS A 926 -13.07 8.73 -36.03
C LYS A 926 -14.14 9.77 -36.40
N VAL A 927 -13.96 11.04 -36.02
CA VAL A 927 -14.89 12.10 -36.43
C VAL A 927 -14.88 12.27 -37.96
N PRO A 928 -16.04 12.45 -38.63
CA PRO A 928 -16.12 12.55 -40.09
C PRO A 928 -15.19 13.59 -40.69
N GLU A 929 -15.00 14.71 -40.00
CA GLU A 929 -14.15 15.83 -40.43
C GLU A 929 -12.68 15.42 -40.53
N LEU A 930 -12.15 14.69 -39.55
CA LEU A 930 -10.80 14.11 -39.57
C LEU A 930 -10.67 12.95 -40.57
N ALA A 931 -11.75 12.19 -40.77
CA ALA A 931 -11.80 11.11 -41.76
C ALA A 931 -11.87 11.63 -43.22
N SER A 932 -12.35 12.86 -43.42
CA SER A 932 -12.46 13.51 -44.74
C SER A 932 -11.16 14.15 -45.25
N LYS A 933 -10.14 14.28 -44.38
CA LYS A 933 -8.83 14.83 -44.71
C LYS A 933 -7.99 13.86 -45.54
N SER A 934 -7.07 14.40 -46.36
CA SER A 934 -6.09 13.58 -47.09
C SER A 934 -5.23 12.75 -46.11
N ALA A 935 -4.58 11.69 -46.60
CA ALA A 935 -3.72 10.87 -45.75
C ALA A 935 -2.57 11.71 -45.16
N GLU A 936 -2.01 12.59 -45.98
CA GLU A 936 -0.90 13.51 -45.70
C GLU A 936 -1.34 14.65 -44.78
N GLU A 937 -2.49 15.29 -45.05
CA GLU A 937 -3.08 16.30 -44.16
C GLU A 937 -3.35 15.71 -42.77
N ARG A 938 -3.93 14.51 -42.71
CA ARG A 938 -4.26 13.82 -41.47
C ARG A 938 -2.99 13.40 -40.72
N GLU A 939 -1.97 12.91 -41.41
CA GLU A 939 -0.69 12.57 -40.80
C GLU A 939 0.01 13.83 -40.23
N GLN A 940 0.02 14.93 -40.99
CA GLN A 940 0.57 16.21 -40.54
C GLN A 940 -0.20 16.76 -39.33
N LEU A 941 -1.54 16.76 -39.39
CA LEU A 941 -2.41 17.16 -38.28
C LEU A 941 -2.18 16.32 -37.03
N LEU A 942 -1.92 15.01 -37.17
CA LEU A 942 -1.65 14.10 -36.05
C LEU A 942 -0.22 14.20 -35.51
N LYS A 943 0.76 14.63 -36.32
CA LYS A 943 2.14 14.91 -35.89
C LYS A 943 2.32 16.22 -35.12
N GLU A 944 1.34 17.14 -35.13
CA GLU A 944 1.41 18.35 -34.29
C GLU A 944 1.64 18.00 -32.81
N LYS A 945 2.41 18.83 -32.13
CA LYS A 945 2.59 18.78 -30.67
C LYS A 945 1.38 19.35 -29.93
N ILE A 946 1.22 18.96 -28.67
CA ILE A 946 0.26 19.52 -27.72
C ILE A 946 0.71 20.94 -27.38
N GLU A 947 -0.12 21.92 -27.72
CA GLU A 947 0.13 23.34 -27.42
C GLU A 947 -0.54 23.83 -26.13
N VAL A 948 -1.49 23.04 -25.60
CA VAL A 948 -2.23 23.38 -24.38
C VAL A 948 -1.26 23.47 -23.18
N PRO A 949 -1.33 24.52 -22.32
CA PRO A 949 -0.38 24.69 -21.22
C PRO A 949 -0.33 23.49 -20.27
N VAL A 950 0.88 22.96 -20.04
CA VAL A 950 1.12 21.92 -19.02
C VAL A 950 2.36 22.23 -18.21
N LEU A 951 2.23 22.22 -16.88
CA LEU A 951 3.37 22.15 -15.97
C LEU A 951 3.79 20.69 -15.81
N HIS A 952 4.92 20.33 -16.40
CA HIS A 952 5.57 19.04 -16.21
C HIS A 952 6.54 19.14 -15.02
N VAL A 953 6.40 18.24 -14.06
CA VAL A 953 7.26 18.15 -12.87
C VAL A 953 7.93 16.78 -12.87
N GLN A 954 9.26 16.77 -13.06
CA GLN A 954 10.06 15.55 -13.08
C GLN A 954 10.93 15.42 -11.82
N GLY A 955 11.13 14.18 -11.35
CA GLY A 955 12.07 13.89 -10.27
C GLY A 955 13.49 13.67 -10.79
N LEU A 956 14.48 14.33 -10.18
CA LEU A 956 15.91 14.06 -10.41
C LEU A 956 16.30 12.62 -10.01
N GLN A 957 15.60 12.05 -9.02
CA GLN A 957 15.84 10.71 -8.49
C GLN A 957 14.81 9.69 -9.03
N ASP A 958 14.07 10.04 -10.09
CA ASP A 958 13.06 9.17 -10.69
C ASP A 958 13.68 8.23 -11.74
N GLU A 959 13.67 6.92 -11.45
CA GLU A 959 14.13 5.86 -12.36
C GLU A 959 13.40 5.86 -13.73
N TRP A 960 12.24 6.51 -13.80
CA TRP A 960 11.40 6.63 -14.99
C TRP A 960 11.50 8.00 -15.67
N LYS A 961 12.36 8.93 -15.20
CA LYS A 961 12.52 10.26 -15.79
C LYS A 961 12.69 10.22 -17.31
N TRP A 962 13.55 9.32 -17.81
CA TRP A 962 13.79 9.09 -19.26
C TRP A 962 12.52 8.81 -20.06
N ALA A 963 11.52 8.15 -19.45
CA ALA A 963 10.25 7.81 -20.10
C ALA A 963 9.33 9.04 -20.18
N GLY A 964 9.37 9.88 -19.15
CA GLY A 964 8.66 11.15 -19.10
C GLY A 964 9.27 12.20 -20.03
N ASP A 965 10.60 12.31 -20.06
CA ASP A 965 11.35 13.17 -20.99
C ASP A 965 10.95 12.83 -22.44
N GLY A 966 11.00 11.55 -22.82
CA GLY A 966 10.60 11.11 -24.16
C GLY A 966 9.11 11.28 -24.51
N LEU A 967 8.21 11.37 -23.52
CA LEU A 967 6.82 11.79 -23.75
C LEU A 967 6.74 13.31 -23.99
N ILE A 968 7.43 14.10 -23.17
CA ILE A 968 7.45 15.57 -23.24
C ILE A 968 8.06 16.03 -24.57
N GLU A 969 9.31 15.67 -24.83
CA GLU A 969 10.08 16.09 -26.02
C GLU A 969 9.37 15.71 -27.32
N GLY A 970 8.80 14.50 -27.38
CA GLY A 970 8.13 13.98 -28.57
C GLY A 970 6.73 14.54 -28.83
N HIS A 971 6.00 14.99 -27.81
CA HIS A 971 4.55 15.26 -27.94
C HIS A 971 4.07 16.62 -27.42
N TYR A 972 4.88 17.38 -26.70
CA TYR A 972 4.52 18.68 -26.14
C TYR A 972 5.36 19.81 -26.73
N GLU A 973 4.75 20.99 -26.87
CA GLU A 973 5.43 22.21 -27.30
C GLU A 973 5.87 23.01 -26.07
N VAL A 974 7.18 23.01 -25.79
CA VAL A 974 7.77 23.63 -24.61
C VAL A 974 8.23 25.04 -24.97
N ALA A 975 7.36 26.01 -24.69
CA ALA A 975 7.53 27.42 -25.05
C ALA A 975 6.77 28.32 -24.07
N GLU A 976 7.05 29.62 -24.10
CA GLU A 976 6.28 30.59 -23.31
C GLU A 976 4.79 30.53 -23.67
N GLY A 977 3.94 30.51 -22.64
CA GLY A 977 2.49 30.34 -22.80
C GLY A 977 2.02 28.91 -23.17
N LYS A 978 2.92 27.94 -23.32
CA LYS A 978 2.61 26.53 -23.61
C LYS A 978 3.09 25.60 -22.48
N SER A 979 3.73 24.48 -22.77
CA SER A 979 4.29 23.60 -21.73
C SER A 979 5.52 24.21 -21.05
N VAL A 980 5.60 24.02 -19.73
CA VAL A 980 6.75 24.36 -18.88
C VAL A 980 7.27 23.07 -18.26
N VAL A 981 8.59 22.87 -18.24
CA VAL A 981 9.22 21.68 -17.65
C VAL A 981 10.09 22.10 -16.47
N GLU A 982 9.76 21.58 -15.29
CA GLU A 982 10.55 21.74 -14.08
C GLU A 982 11.05 20.38 -13.58
N THR A 983 12.21 20.37 -12.93
CA THR A 983 12.89 19.16 -12.47
C THR A 983 13.40 19.38 -11.05
N TRP A 984 12.88 18.60 -10.11
CA TRP A 984 13.05 18.82 -8.66
C TRP A 984 13.73 17.64 -7.98
N ASP A 985 14.28 17.86 -6.79
CA ASP A 985 15.01 16.86 -6.01
C ASP A 985 14.07 15.88 -5.29
N MET A 986 13.45 14.99 -6.08
CA MET A 986 12.47 13.99 -5.64
C MET A 986 12.57 12.70 -6.49
N GLY A 987 12.01 11.60 -5.97
CA GLY A 987 11.86 10.34 -6.70
C GLY A 987 10.51 10.22 -7.44
N HIS A 988 10.08 8.99 -7.74
CA HIS A 988 8.80 8.69 -8.40
C HIS A 988 7.59 8.86 -7.46
N HIS A 989 7.35 10.08 -6.97
CA HIS A 989 6.25 10.42 -6.05
C HIS A 989 5.80 11.87 -6.23
N TYR A 990 4.70 12.26 -5.57
CA TYR A 990 4.31 13.68 -5.51
C TYR A 990 5.31 14.51 -4.69
N PRO A 991 5.47 15.81 -4.99
CA PRO A 991 6.44 16.69 -4.32
C PRO A 991 6.24 16.75 -2.80
N GLN A 992 7.33 16.77 -2.04
CA GLN A 992 7.32 16.61 -0.58
C GLN A 992 7.69 17.89 0.19
N ARG A 993 8.21 18.92 -0.48
CA ARG A 993 8.37 20.25 0.13
C ARG A 993 7.07 21.07 0.09
N VAL A 994 7.03 22.19 0.82
CA VAL A 994 5.84 23.07 0.85
C VAL A 994 5.87 23.99 -0.38
N GLU A 995 7.01 24.61 -0.61
CA GLU A 995 7.38 25.53 -1.69
C GLU A 995 7.12 24.90 -3.06
N GLU A 996 7.47 23.62 -3.23
CA GLU A 996 7.14 22.80 -4.40
C GLU A 996 5.62 22.71 -4.65
N SER A 997 4.83 22.54 -3.60
CA SER A 997 3.36 22.45 -3.70
C SER A 997 2.72 23.82 -3.94
N GLU A 998 3.33 24.88 -3.43
CA GLU A 998 2.94 26.27 -3.67
C GLU A 998 3.27 26.70 -5.11
N ARG A 999 4.43 26.31 -5.63
CA ARG A 999 4.81 26.50 -7.04
C ARG A 999 3.77 25.90 -8.00
N MET A 1000 3.24 24.72 -7.68
CA MET A 1000 2.13 24.08 -8.42
C MET A 1000 0.82 24.87 -8.27
N ARG A 1001 0.48 25.34 -7.06
CA ARG A 1001 -0.70 26.19 -6.80
C ARG A 1001 -0.67 27.43 -7.67
N ASP A 1002 0.43 28.17 -7.66
CA ASP A 1002 0.52 29.48 -8.29
C ASP A 1002 0.47 29.38 -9.82
N TRP A 1003 1.07 28.33 -10.40
CA TRP A 1003 0.94 28.07 -11.83
C TRP A 1003 -0.51 27.73 -12.24
N LEU A 1004 -1.21 26.90 -11.46
CA LEU A 1004 -2.61 26.52 -11.69
C LEU A 1004 -3.54 27.73 -11.57
N VAL A 1005 -3.36 28.57 -10.55
CA VAL A 1005 -4.15 29.80 -10.36
C VAL A 1005 -3.90 30.80 -11.49
N GLN A 1006 -2.65 30.94 -11.95
CA GLN A 1006 -2.32 31.78 -13.10
C GLN A 1006 -2.98 31.29 -14.41
N GLN A 1007 -3.02 29.97 -14.67
CA GLN A 1007 -3.71 29.47 -15.86
C GLN A 1007 -5.23 29.63 -15.76
N LEU A 1008 -5.80 29.51 -14.56
CA LEU A 1008 -7.23 29.80 -14.34
C LEU A 1008 -7.57 31.26 -14.62
N GLN A 1009 -6.73 32.21 -14.17
CA GLN A 1009 -6.90 33.64 -14.46
C GLN A 1009 -6.90 33.91 -15.96
N ARG A 1010 -5.93 33.36 -16.71
CA ARG A 1010 -5.87 33.46 -18.18
C ARG A 1010 -7.11 32.90 -18.87
N VAL A 1011 -7.60 31.74 -18.45
CA VAL A 1011 -8.82 31.13 -19.01
C VAL A 1011 -10.06 32.00 -18.72
N ASP A 1012 -10.13 32.63 -17.56
CA ASP A 1012 -11.25 33.50 -17.17
C ASP A 1012 -11.17 34.89 -17.79
N GLU A 1013 -9.98 35.35 -18.20
CA GLU A 1013 -9.75 36.53 -19.04
C GLU A 1013 -10.12 36.24 -20.50
N GLU A 1014 -9.69 35.12 -21.07
CA GLU A 1014 -10.14 34.64 -22.39
C GLU A 1014 -11.67 34.52 -22.45
N GLN A 1015 -12.32 34.04 -21.38
CA GLN A 1015 -13.79 33.93 -21.28
C GLN A 1015 -14.52 35.26 -20.99
N ARG A 1016 -13.81 36.38 -20.82
CA ARG A 1016 -14.39 37.74 -20.76
C ARG A 1016 -14.13 38.56 -22.02
N ALA A 1017 -13.17 38.14 -22.85
CA ALA A 1017 -12.79 38.80 -24.09
C ALA A 1017 -13.53 38.25 -25.33
N ASN A 1018 -14.21 37.11 -25.20
CA ASN A 1018 -15.08 36.48 -26.20
C ASN A 1018 -16.55 36.57 -25.79
#